data_AF-A0A504XDV8-F1
#
_entry.id   AF-A0A504XDV8-F1
#
_cell.length_a   1.000
_cell.length_b   1.000
_cell.length_c   1.000
_cell.angle_alpha   90.00
_cell.angle_beta   90.00
_cell.angle_gamma   90.00
#
_symmetry.space_group_name_H-M   'P 1'
#
loop_
_entity.id
_entity.type
_entity.pdbx_description
1 polymer ?
#
loop_
_entity_poly.entity_id
_entity_poly.type
_entity_poly.pdbx_seq_one_letter_code
_entity_poly.pdbx_strand_id
1 'polypeptide(L)'
;MPDVEAALEGMLSDASPLCADMLQCVLRHANVTLNPNDAEFPGPMCTPLCKKDTARLRQHGYTVTEKSDGIRVVVVSMWAPRFPAWVADSAADAVSASVNLSHLASVLALERARRALRRYAGQGEDAAFRETLSLGGRSCTLELFSALEPCESECFTLRVATAADDASPSALVTLRRHRRGRHFAYAVDRSLDAAYLFMDDHTTLQYHTFVLDAELMSVHRSATSSPAVPRLVLGAFDLFAYAGAADNVLVNMAKRSMVERYDALKAVVHTCALPVTTDECGYVSWYVKDMWALADIGACLAKLRYSAESQCFLYDGPHGPTENDGLIFTPDEFPVVVGSSSVQLKWKWQHLLSIDWLLQASDKQPDMYTVSLFFVKKNYGHREDVAGHWRLRKPMHILNPHGFEMPVDAAVVAECAYDEATQRWYIQRLRPDKLGANSIITAISVYESLVENISLPHLLELLQVDAEKAKGQADALESAARARVGTLSKALETVSSALDAAEAEKCVTAKLALRAIRESRGNAELYLIAYTNNTNKTVMYPLPFPLRKIRDCIGLGYHPGIRDDTPVPSLEEVLYIQLANAGGCYAWSDYVVDAFYDGDSGYWEIIHADPRGNNKEAIFDNVIEHLDWLLRHRTAPEAATLLERKRDAPLVLSRPPSSEATQQTSRHYGTVAKELANEERSDLRRFNNWVKSVLLTTMAAAIRRTLKPLAKLHVLDLCCGRGGDLLKWQHIRPAFLFMTDASVECVAEAAARYSTSEGQSVKVANGKQKGFPAFFAVHDAFDAASGLREDLLKRGPFQLTSCQFSMHYGCRSKESMRYFVKAIADSLVPHGRFVGTTVSDVELLYRAKEHGAEFGNDVYGVRFGAEAFAQLQSANFEPAALSFGVPYTATVERSVKDMTEYVVPWDAFVALCAEHQLKLVLEDNFIHYYGQHKDTEAGKAMTLEQRRKRHNDGDVVDCPLSPSEQAAVGLYRLFVFEKTKAKQCSFGTAERKQGRYSD
;
A
#
# COMPACT_ATOMS: atom_id res chain seq x y z
N MET A 1 27.37 -11.47 -21.45
CA MET A 1 27.80 -11.68 -22.86
C MET A 1 28.80 -12.83 -22.98
N PRO A 2 29.92 -12.88 -22.23
CA PRO A 2 30.83 -14.05 -22.26
C PRO A 2 30.13 -15.37 -21.88
N ASP A 3 29.19 -15.31 -20.93
CA ASP A 3 28.42 -16.48 -20.47
C ASP A 3 27.46 -17.06 -21.52
N VAL A 4 26.96 -16.24 -22.46
CA VAL A 4 26.05 -16.70 -23.52
C VAL A 4 26.85 -17.42 -24.62
N GLU A 5 28.03 -16.91 -24.96
CA GLU A 5 28.95 -17.61 -25.87
C GLU A 5 29.47 -18.91 -25.27
N ALA A 6 29.77 -18.94 -23.96
CA ALA A 6 30.15 -20.16 -23.25
C ALA A 6 28.99 -21.17 -23.13
N ALA A 7 27.76 -20.72 -22.89
CA ALA A 7 26.57 -21.58 -22.89
C ALA A 7 26.28 -22.15 -24.28
N LEU A 8 26.48 -21.36 -25.35
CA LEU A 8 26.36 -21.82 -26.74
C LEU A 8 27.46 -22.83 -27.12
N GLU A 9 28.69 -22.65 -26.63
CA GLU A 9 29.75 -23.65 -26.75
C GLU A 9 29.42 -24.92 -25.95
N GLY A 10 28.84 -24.80 -24.75
CA GLY A 10 28.32 -25.90 -23.93
C GLY A 10 27.23 -26.71 -24.63
N MET A 11 26.21 -26.05 -25.20
CA MET A 11 25.13 -26.68 -25.97
C MET A 11 25.62 -27.40 -27.24
N LEU A 12 26.77 -27.00 -27.78
CA LEU A 12 27.42 -27.63 -28.93
C LEU A 12 28.50 -28.64 -28.53
N SER A 13 28.78 -28.83 -27.23
CA SER A 13 29.82 -29.72 -26.69
C SER A 13 29.31 -30.76 -25.68
N ASP A 14 27.99 -30.94 -25.55
CA ASP A 14 27.31 -31.82 -24.59
C ASP A 14 27.68 -31.59 -23.11
N ALA A 15 28.40 -30.50 -22.81
CA ALA A 15 28.74 -30.09 -21.46
C ALA A 15 27.64 -29.19 -20.91
N SER A 16 26.82 -29.73 -20.01
CA SER A 16 25.79 -28.97 -19.28
C SER A 16 26.34 -28.45 -17.96
N PRO A 17 26.54 -27.12 -17.83
CA PRO A 17 26.29 -26.45 -16.57
C PRO A 17 25.40 -25.22 -16.78
N LEU A 18 24.92 -24.57 -15.70
CA LEU A 18 24.40 -23.18 -15.66
C LEU A 18 22.88 -22.90 -15.78
N CYS A 19 21.94 -23.82 -15.51
CA CYS A 19 20.50 -23.47 -15.60
C CYS A 19 20.08 -22.36 -14.59
N ALA A 20 20.57 -22.43 -13.34
CA ALA A 20 20.30 -21.42 -12.31
C ALA A 20 21.03 -20.08 -12.58
N ASP A 21 22.26 -20.12 -13.09
CA ASP A 21 23.04 -18.92 -13.42
C ASP A 21 22.44 -18.15 -14.61
N MET A 22 21.81 -18.86 -15.55
CA MET A 22 21.12 -18.26 -16.70
C MET A 22 19.87 -17.48 -16.30
N LEU A 23 19.01 -18.03 -15.42
CA LEU A 23 17.85 -17.28 -14.92
C LEU A 23 18.28 -15.99 -14.22
N GLN A 24 19.30 -16.05 -13.36
CA GLN A 24 19.86 -14.86 -12.70
C GLN A 24 20.50 -13.88 -13.69
N CYS A 25 21.09 -14.36 -14.79
CA CYS A 25 21.58 -13.50 -15.87
C CYS A 25 20.43 -12.76 -16.56
N VAL A 26 19.35 -13.47 -16.92
CA VAL A 26 18.16 -12.91 -17.58
C VAL A 26 17.46 -11.89 -16.68
N LEU A 27 17.26 -12.20 -15.40
CA LEU A 27 16.64 -11.28 -14.44
C LEU A 27 17.48 -10.02 -14.21
N ARG A 28 18.82 -10.14 -14.12
CA ARG A 28 19.72 -8.98 -14.05
C ARG A 28 19.68 -8.13 -15.31
N HIS A 29 19.59 -8.75 -16.48
CA HIS A 29 19.51 -8.04 -17.76
C HIS A 29 18.17 -7.33 -17.95
N ALA A 30 17.09 -7.88 -17.37
CA ALA A 30 15.79 -7.22 -17.35
C ALA A 30 15.86 -5.85 -16.63
N ASN A 31 16.66 -5.74 -15.55
CA ASN A 31 16.96 -4.52 -14.78
C ASN A 31 15.79 -3.50 -14.64
N VAL A 32 14.58 -3.99 -14.41
CA VAL A 32 13.36 -3.17 -14.19
C VAL A 32 13.18 -2.82 -12.69
N THR A 33 14.16 -3.19 -11.85
CA THR A 33 14.07 -3.10 -10.39
C THR A 33 15.26 -2.35 -9.79
N LEU A 34 15.02 -1.52 -8.78
CA LEU A 34 16.07 -0.77 -8.06
C LEU A 34 16.98 -1.66 -7.18
N ASN A 35 16.61 -2.93 -6.94
CA ASN A 35 17.32 -3.83 -6.03
C ASN A 35 17.47 -5.25 -6.65
N PRO A 36 18.62 -5.59 -7.25
CA PRO A 36 18.82 -6.83 -8.01
C PRO A 36 18.94 -8.11 -7.14
N ASN A 37 18.81 -8.01 -5.82
CA ASN A 37 19.02 -9.11 -4.88
C ASN A 37 17.72 -9.82 -4.43
N ASP A 38 16.55 -9.28 -4.76
CA ASP A 38 15.27 -9.87 -4.36
C ASP A 38 14.66 -10.60 -5.58
N ALA A 39 14.46 -11.92 -5.48
CA ALA A 39 13.84 -12.75 -6.51
C ALA A 39 12.32 -12.49 -6.60
N GLU A 40 11.93 -11.28 -7.03
CA GLU A 40 10.54 -10.89 -7.22
C GLU A 40 10.20 -10.74 -8.71
N PHE A 41 9.01 -11.19 -9.09
CA PHE A 41 8.55 -11.11 -10.48
C PHE A 41 8.43 -9.63 -10.91
N PRO A 42 9.05 -9.19 -12.03
CA PRO A 42 9.16 -7.76 -12.37
C PRO A 42 7.83 -7.04 -12.63
N GLY A 43 6.80 -7.76 -13.09
CA GLY A 43 5.52 -7.15 -13.50
C GLY A 43 4.58 -6.84 -12.33
N PRO A 44 3.77 -5.76 -12.42
CA PRO A 44 2.82 -5.38 -11.38
C PRO A 44 1.66 -6.38 -11.27
N MET A 45 1.19 -6.67 -10.06
CA MET A 45 0.07 -7.57 -9.79
C MET A 45 -1.25 -6.80 -9.60
N CYS A 46 -2.28 -7.15 -10.38
CA CYS A 46 -3.58 -6.48 -10.34
C CYS A 46 -4.41 -6.87 -9.10
N THR A 47 -5.14 -5.89 -8.57
CA THR A 47 -6.10 -6.07 -7.47
C THR A 47 -7.50 -6.34 -8.05
N PRO A 48 -8.34 -7.18 -7.42
CA PRO A 48 -9.75 -7.33 -7.84
C PRO A 48 -10.48 -5.97 -7.86
N LEU A 49 -11.32 -5.77 -8.87
CA LEU A 49 -12.18 -4.58 -8.97
C LEU A 49 -13.31 -4.65 -7.95
N CYS A 50 -13.48 -3.59 -7.17
CA CYS A 50 -14.60 -3.41 -6.24
C CYS A 50 -15.48 -2.21 -6.65
N LYS A 51 -16.72 -2.16 -6.16
CA LYS A 51 -17.68 -1.06 -6.38
C LYS A 51 -17.13 0.28 -5.92
N LYS A 52 -16.34 0.30 -4.84
CA LYS A 52 -15.65 1.52 -4.38
C LYS A 52 -14.68 2.11 -5.39
N ASP A 53 -14.14 1.32 -6.32
CA ASP A 53 -13.17 1.78 -7.33
C ASP A 53 -13.86 2.50 -8.50
N THR A 54 -15.18 2.39 -8.63
CA THR A 54 -15.96 2.98 -9.73
C THR A 54 -15.82 4.49 -9.79
N ALA A 55 -15.81 5.17 -8.64
CA ALA A 55 -15.57 6.61 -8.58
C ALA A 55 -14.20 6.99 -9.16
N ARG A 56 -13.17 6.18 -8.90
CA ARG A 56 -11.82 6.38 -9.46
C ARG A 56 -11.80 6.15 -10.98
N LEU A 57 -12.44 5.07 -11.44
CA LEU A 57 -12.54 4.72 -12.87
C LEU A 57 -13.28 5.78 -13.69
N ARG A 58 -14.24 6.50 -13.08
CA ARG A 58 -14.94 7.63 -13.70
C ARG A 58 -14.11 8.92 -13.73
N GLN A 59 -13.26 9.14 -12.72
CA GLN A 59 -12.53 10.40 -12.54
C GLN A 59 -11.19 10.45 -13.27
N HIS A 60 -10.58 9.30 -13.55
CA HIS A 60 -9.24 9.22 -14.17
C HIS A 60 -9.33 8.44 -15.49
N GLY A 61 -8.40 8.71 -16.41
CA GLY A 61 -8.26 7.95 -17.65
C GLY A 61 -7.82 6.52 -17.38
N TYR A 62 -8.53 5.56 -17.96
CA TYR A 62 -8.21 4.13 -17.90
C TYR A 62 -8.26 3.52 -19.29
N THR A 63 -7.33 2.59 -19.49
CA THR A 63 -7.25 1.69 -20.62
C THR A 63 -7.77 0.31 -20.20
N VAL A 64 -8.64 -0.28 -21.01
CA VAL A 64 -9.20 -1.62 -20.83
C VAL A 64 -8.61 -2.59 -21.86
N THR A 65 -8.31 -3.80 -21.41
CA THR A 65 -7.94 -4.93 -22.28
C THR A 65 -8.61 -6.20 -21.77
N GLU A 66 -8.77 -7.18 -22.64
CA GLU A 66 -9.28 -8.48 -22.25
C GLU A 66 -8.29 -9.16 -21.27
N LYS A 67 -8.81 -9.93 -20.33
CA LYS A 67 -7.98 -10.78 -19.46
C LYS A 67 -7.95 -12.18 -20.03
N SER A 68 -6.83 -12.62 -20.60
CA SER A 68 -6.75 -13.97 -21.13
C SER A 68 -6.61 -15.00 -20.03
N ASP A 69 -6.91 -16.24 -20.38
CA ASP A 69 -6.43 -17.40 -19.66
C ASP A 69 -5.13 -17.90 -20.31
N GLY A 70 -4.01 -17.66 -19.62
CA GLY A 70 -2.68 -17.95 -20.11
C GLY A 70 -1.61 -17.82 -19.03
N ILE A 71 -0.37 -18.07 -19.43
CA ILE A 71 0.80 -17.93 -18.55
C ILE A 71 1.39 -16.54 -18.77
N ARG A 72 1.28 -15.67 -17.76
CA ARG A 72 1.96 -14.38 -17.78
C ARG A 72 3.48 -14.58 -17.73
N VAL A 73 4.19 -13.94 -18.66
CA VAL A 73 5.63 -14.02 -18.82
C VAL A 73 6.24 -12.64 -19.05
N VAL A 74 7.43 -12.42 -18.52
CA VAL A 74 8.31 -11.32 -18.94
C VAL A 74 9.25 -11.85 -20.00
N VAL A 75 9.28 -11.21 -21.16
CA VAL A 75 10.17 -11.59 -22.27
C VAL A 75 11.35 -10.64 -22.32
N VAL A 76 12.56 -11.19 -22.20
CA VAL A 76 13.83 -10.46 -22.23
C VAL A 76 14.59 -10.87 -23.48
N SER A 77 14.84 -9.93 -24.38
CA SER A 77 15.62 -10.18 -25.60
C SER A 77 17.08 -9.78 -25.44
N MET A 78 17.99 -10.69 -25.79
CA MET A 78 19.43 -10.46 -25.75
C MET A 78 20.04 -10.59 -27.15
N TRP A 79 20.78 -9.56 -27.59
CA TRP A 79 21.43 -9.56 -28.89
C TRP A 79 22.81 -10.24 -28.89
N ALA A 80 23.00 -11.15 -29.84
CA ALA A 80 24.30 -11.74 -30.17
C ALA A 80 24.73 -11.26 -31.57
N PRO A 81 25.77 -10.41 -31.71
CA PRO A 81 26.11 -9.75 -32.98
C PRO A 81 26.70 -10.69 -34.05
N ARG A 82 27.25 -11.85 -33.67
CA ARG A 82 27.94 -12.78 -34.61
C ARG A 82 27.49 -14.24 -34.44
N PHE A 83 26.21 -14.50 -34.65
CA PHE A 83 25.62 -15.83 -34.59
C PHE A 83 25.59 -16.53 -35.98
N PRO A 84 25.77 -17.86 -36.06
CA PRO A 84 25.64 -18.59 -37.32
C PRO A 84 24.23 -18.51 -37.91
N ALA A 85 24.13 -18.18 -39.19
CA ALA A 85 22.89 -18.14 -39.94
C ALA A 85 23.05 -18.95 -41.24
N TRP A 86 22.03 -19.73 -41.58
CA TRP A 86 22.04 -20.62 -42.74
C TRP A 86 20.93 -20.19 -43.70
N VAL A 87 21.28 -19.95 -44.96
CA VAL A 87 20.37 -19.46 -46.00
C VAL A 87 20.45 -20.38 -47.21
N ALA A 88 19.31 -20.73 -47.80
CA ALA A 88 19.27 -21.47 -49.07
C ALA A 88 19.40 -20.51 -50.26
N ASP A 89 20.10 -20.93 -51.33
CA ASP A 89 20.15 -20.19 -52.58
C ASP A 89 18.77 -20.20 -53.28
N SER A 90 18.38 -19.07 -53.88
CA SER A 90 17.02 -18.71 -54.34
C SER A 90 16.41 -19.57 -55.47
N ALA A 91 17.00 -20.71 -55.83
CA ALA A 91 16.51 -21.58 -56.91
C ALA A 91 15.59 -22.71 -56.41
N ALA A 92 15.32 -22.82 -55.11
CA ALA A 92 14.56 -23.92 -54.51
C ALA A 92 13.63 -23.49 -53.35
N ASP A 93 12.77 -22.49 -53.57
CA ASP A 93 11.83 -21.95 -52.56
C ASP A 93 10.86 -23.00 -51.98
N ALA A 94 10.53 -24.06 -52.72
CA ALA A 94 9.59 -25.10 -52.25
C ALA A 94 10.20 -26.07 -51.22
N VAL A 95 11.52 -26.26 -51.24
CA VAL A 95 12.21 -27.25 -50.39
C VAL A 95 12.78 -26.57 -49.15
N SER A 96 13.26 -25.33 -49.27
CA SER A 96 13.63 -24.47 -48.14
C SER A 96 12.43 -24.10 -47.26
N ALA A 97 11.22 -24.00 -47.84
CA ALA A 97 9.98 -23.81 -47.06
C ALA A 97 9.61 -25.05 -46.21
N SER A 98 10.02 -26.25 -46.61
CA SER A 98 9.69 -27.50 -45.91
C SER A 98 10.59 -27.80 -44.71
N VAL A 99 11.65 -27.01 -44.51
CA VAL A 99 12.65 -27.17 -43.45
C VAL A 99 13.02 -25.79 -42.92
N ASN A 100 12.54 -25.42 -41.73
CA ASN A 100 12.86 -24.12 -41.15
C ASN A 100 14.35 -24.02 -40.78
N LEU A 101 15.12 -23.30 -41.60
CA LEU A 101 16.55 -23.08 -41.42
C LEU A 101 16.89 -22.00 -40.37
N SER A 102 15.95 -21.12 -40.01
CA SER A 102 16.15 -20.05 -39.01
C SER A 102 15.88 -20.53 -37.58
N HIS A 103 15.06 -21.57 -37.41
CA HIS A 103 14.81 -22.19 -36.11
C HIS A 103 16.11 -22.65 -35.44
N LEU A 104 16.28 -22.34 -34.15
CA LEU A 104 17.56 -22.54 -33.46
C LEU A 104 18.00 -24.01 -33.46
N ALA A 105 17.08 -24.96 -33.33
CA ALA A 105 17.42 -26.39 -33.37
C ALA A 105 18.03 -26.80 -34.73
N SER A 106 17.51 -26.25 -35.83
CA SER A 106 18.03 -26.50 -37.18
C SER A 106 19.42 -25.92 -37.35
N VAL A 107 19.65 -24.69 -36.87
CA VAL A 107 20.97 -24.05 -36.88
C VAL A 107 21.99 -24.86 -36.08
N LEU A 108 21.63 -25.32 -34.89
CA LEU A 108 22.51 -26.13 -34.05
C LEU A 108 22.83 -27.49 -34.71
N ALA A 109 21.82 -28.14 -35.32
CA ALA A 109 22.03 -29.39 -36.05
C ALA A 109 22.98 -29.20 -37.25
N LEU A 110 22.81 -28.13 -38.03
CA LEU A 110 23.69 -27.77 -39.14
C LEU A 110 25.12 -27.43 -38.67
N GLU A 111 25.28 -26.70 -37.56
CA GLU A 111 26.60 -26.40 -37.00
C GLU A 111 27.31 -27.66 -36.48
N ARG A 112 26.58 -28.60 -35.87
CA ARG A 112 27.15 -29.90 -35.44
C ARG A 112 27.61 -30.71 -36.65
N ALA A 113 26.77 -30.85 -37.67
CA ALA A 113 27.11 -31.52 -38.92
C ALA A 113 28.32 -30.86 -39.61
N ARG A 114 28.36 -29.53 -39.69
CA ARG A 114 29.51 -28.77 -40.21
C ARG A 114 30.80 -29.09 -39.47
N ARG A 115 30.79 -29.10 -38.13
CA ARG A 115 31.97 -29.41 -37.31
C ARG A 115 32.46 -30.83 -37.58
N ALA A 116 31.55 -31.79 -37.72
CA ALA A 116 31.91 -33.18 -38.05
C ALA A 116 32.54 -33.30 -39.45
N LEU A 117 31.92 -32.70 -40.48
CA LEU A 117 32.46 -32.63 -41.84
C LEU A 117 33.87 -32.01 -41.88
N ARG A 118 34.12 -30.93 -41.11
CA ARG A 118 35.42 -30.25 -41.05
C ARG A 118 36.50 -31.06 -40.34
N ARG A 119 36.15 -31.81 -39.28
CA ARG A 119 37.09 -32.74 -38.62
C ARG A 119 37.53 -33.84 -39.58
N TYR A 120 36.61 -34.35 -40.39
CA TYR A 120 36.90 -35.40 -41.38
C TYR A 120 37.72 -34.88 -42.57
N ALA A 121 37.39 -33.70 -43.11
CA ALA A 121 38.15 -33.10 -44.21
C ALA A 121 39.64 -32.82 -43.88
N GLY A 122 39.99 -32.68 -42.59
CA GLY A 122 41.36 -32.53 -42.13
C GLY A 122 42.18 -33.84 -42.04
N GLN A 123 41.56 -35.00 -42.30
CA GLN A 123 42.19 -36.32 -42.16
C GLN A 123 42.61 -36.98 -43.50
N GLY A 124 42.38 -36.30 -44.63
CA GLY A 124 43.01 -36.63 -45.93
C GLY A 124 42.64 -37.98 -46.54
N GLU A 125 41.38 -38.16 -47.01
CA GLU A 125 41.01 -39.21 -47.98
C GLU A 125 39.90 -38.74 -48.95
N ASP A 126 39.95 -39.24 -50.19
CA ASP A 126 39.23 -38.83 -51.41
C ASP A 126 37.73 -39.25 -51.48
N ALA A 127 37.06 -39.43 -50.34
CA ALA A 127 35.64 -39.80 -50.29
C ALA A 127 34.76 -38.60 -49.91
N ALA A 128 33.68 -38.37 -50.68
CA ALA A 128 32.66 -37.37 -50.36
C ALA A 128 31.93 -37.73 -49.06
N PHE A 129 32.52 -37.33 -47.92
CA PHE A 129 31.97 -37.57 -46.60
C PHE A 129 30.68 -36.77 -46.42
N ARG A 130 29.63 -37.45 -45.95
CA ARG A 130 28.28 -36.90 -45.79
C ARG A 130 27.84 -37.10 -44.36
N GLU A 131 27.26 -36.07 -43.76
CA GLU A 131 26.71 -36.14 -42.42
C GLU A 131 25.20 -36.17 -42.44
N THR A 132 24.59 -37.10 -41.71
CA THR A 132 23.13 -37.22 -41.62
C THR A 132 22.64 -36.42 -40.42
N LEU A 133 21.60 -35.62 -40.62
CA LEU A 133 21.00 -34.79 -39.58
C LEU A 133 19.47 -34.78 -39.70
N SER A 134 18.79 -34.48 -38.60
CA SER A 134 17.34 -34.25 -38.62
C SER A 134 17.05 -32.75 -38.59
N LEU A 135 16.27 -32.27 -39.54
CA LEU A 135 15.79 -30.89 -39.59
C LEU A 135 14.26 -30.90 -39.67
N GLY A 136 13.58 -30.30 -38.68
CA GLY A 136 12.11 -30.30 -38.63
C GLY A 136 11.47 -31.70 -38.65
N GLY A 137 12.15 -32.71 -38.08
CA GLY A 137 11.70 -34.10 -38.09
C GLY A 137 11.99 -34.89 -39.38
N ARG A 138 12.58 -34.26 -40.41
CA ARG A 138 12.98 -34.91 -41.67
C ARG A 138 14.45 -35.31 -41.63
N SER A 139 14.78 -36.46 -42.21
CA SER A 139 16.17 -36.89 -42.37
C SER A 139 16.80 -36.21 -43.58
N CYS A 140 17.90 -35.50 -43.36
CA CYS A 140 18.64 -34.77 -44.37
C CYS A 140 20.12 -35.20 -44.35
N THR A 141 20.82 -35.05 -45.46
CA THR A 141 22.29 -35.24 -45.52
C THR A 141 22.99 -33.97 -45.97
N LEU A 142 24.04 -33.58 -45.26
CA LEU A 142 24.84 -32.38 -45.52
C LEU A 142 26.21 -32.79 -46.08
N GLU A 143 26.63 -32.13 -47.15
CA GLU A 143 27.90 -32.36 -47.85
C GLU A 143 28.64 -31.03 -48.07
N LEU A 144 29.98 -31.06 -48.10
CA LEU A 144 30.80 -29.88 -48.35
C LEU A 144 30.76 -29.50 -49.85
N PHE A 145 30.54 -28.23 -50.18
CA PHE A 145 30.58 -27.77 -51.57
C PHE A 145 32.04 -27.59 -52.03
N SER A 146 32.41 -28.13 -53.20
CA SER A 146 33.82 -28.32 -53.64
C SER A 146 34.58 -27.05 -54.06
N ALA A 147 34.01 -25.85 -53.92
CA ALA A 147 34.68 -24.59 -54.26
C ALA A 147 34.82 -23.71 -53.01
N LEU A 148 36.05 -23.60 -52.49
CA LEU A 148 36.42 -22.65 -51.44
C LEU A 148 36.58 -21.25 -52.06
N GLU A 149 35.53 -20.44 -51.98
CA GLU A 149 35.63 -18.99 -52.20
C GLU A 149 36.27 -18.32 -50.96
N PRO A 150 37.22 -17.39 -51.13
CA PRO A 150 37.91 -16.75 -50.01
C PRO A 150 37.15 -15.51 -49.50
N CYS A 151 36.09 -15.68 -48.70
CA CYS A 151 35.66 -14.71 -47.66
C CYS A 151 34.43 -15.20 -46.87
N GLU A 152 34.47 -15.16 -45.52
CA GLU A 152 33.43 -15.24 -44.47
C GLU A 152 32.16 -16.14 -44.63
N SER A 153 31.99 -16.87 -45.72
CA SER A 153 30.80 -17.67 -46.05
C SER A 153 31.20 -19.07 -46.50
N GLU A 154 30.57 -20.08 -45.90
CA GLU A 154 30.82 -21.49 -46.21
C GLU A 154 29.61 -22.05 -46.98
N CYS A 155 29.85 -22.73 -48.11
CA CYS A 155 28.80 -23.34 -48.92
C CYS A 155 28.71 -24.85 -48.68
N PHE A 156 27.49 -25.36 -48.60
CA PHE A 156 27.18 -26.78 -48.39
C PHE A 156 26.06 -27.21 -49.31
N THR A 157 25.98 -28.51 -49.59
CA THR A 157 24.86 -29.12 -50.30
C THR A 157 24.02 -29.91 -49.31
N LEU A 158 22.74 -29.55 -49.17
CA LEU A 158 21.75 -30.28 -48.39
C LEU A 158 20.92 -31.15 -49.33
N ARG A 159 20.85 -32.45 -49.05
CA ARG A 159 19.88 -33.37 -49.66
C ARG A 159 18.73 -33.59 -48.69
N VAL A 160 17.52 -33.25 -49.12
CA VAL A 160 16.29 -33.51 -48.37
C VAL A 160 15.61 -34.74 -48.98
N ALA A 161 15.32 -35.74 -48.16
CA ALA A 161 14.55 -36.91 -48.59
C ALA A 161 13.09 -36.51 -48.85
N THR A 162 12.58 -36.75 -50.06
CA THR A 162 11.13 -36.69 -50.35
C THR A 162 10.46 -37.94 -49.78
N ALA A 163 9.18 -37.86 -49.41
CA ALA A 163 8.45 -38.90 -48.66
C ALA A 163 8.58 -40.32 -49.25
N ALA A 164 8.37 -41.31 -48.38
CA ALA A 164 8.89 -42.68 -48.41
C ALA A 164 8.48 -43.63 -49.56
N ASP A 165 7.92 -43.19 -50.70
CA ASP A 165 7.46 -44.14 -51.74
C ASP A 165 7.59 -43.70 -53.21
N ASP A 166 8.23 -42.58 -53.55
CA ASP A 166 8.44 -42.20 -54.96
C ASP A 166 9.91 -42.11 -55.35
N ALA A 167 10.27 -42.77 -56.45
CA ALA A 167 11.57 -42.76 -57.11
C ALA A 167 11.94 -41.41 -57.76
N SER A 168 11.61 -40.30 -57.09
CA SER A 168 11.96 -38.93 -57.51
C SER A 168 13.37 -38.58 -57.01
N PRO A 169 14.14 -37.77 -57.77
CA PRO A 169 15.47 -37.35 -57.34
C PRO A 169 15.38 -36.51 -56.06
N SER A 170 16.24 -36.80 -55.08
CA SER A 170 16.36 -36.02 -53.83
C SER A 170 16.57 -34.55 -54.18
N ALA A 171 15.77 -33.65 -53.57
CA ALA A 171 15.95 -32.23 -53.79
C ALA A 171 17.31 -31.79 -53.21
N LEU A 172 18.16 -31.25 -54.09
CA LEU A 172 19.46 -30.70 -53.77
C LEU A 172 19.32 -29.20 -53.55
N VAL A 173 19.65 -28.75 -52.34
CA VAL A 173 19.62 -27.33 -51.96
C VAL A 173 21.02 -26.89 -51.59
N THR A 174 21.51 -25.84 -52.23
CA THR A 174 22.76 -25.19 -51.82
C THR A 174 22.48 -24.29 -50.62
N LEU A 175 23.17 -24.54 -49.52
CA LEU A 175 23.11 -23.74 -48.30
C LEU A 175 24.37 -22.89 -48.19
N ARG A 176 24.19 -21.62 -47.83
CA ARG A 176 25.27 -20.70 -47.46
C ARG A 176 25.18 -20.38 -45.99
N ARG A 177 26.31 -20.56 -45.31
CA ARG A 177 26.50 -20.16 -43.92
C ARG A 177 27.08 -18.76 -43.87
N HIS A 178 26.46 -17.89 -43.07
CA HIS A 178 26.93 -16.55 -42.76
C HIS A 178 27.00 -16.36 -41.23
N ARG A 179 27.67 -15.29 -40.77
CA ARG A 179 27.53 -14.82 -39.38
C ARG A 179 26.73 -13.54 -39.39
N ARG A 180 25.60 -13.52 -38.71
CA ARG A 180 24.70 -12.36 -38.59
C ARG A 180 24.27 -12.20 -37.13
N GLY A 181 23.74 -11.03 -36.80
CA GLY A 181 23.18 -10.82 -35.48
C GLY A 181 21.89 -11.61 -35.27
N ARG A 182 21.69 -12.16 -34.07
CA ARG A 182 20.48 -12.89 -33.68
C ARG A 182 20.05 -12.45 -32.29
N HIS A 183 18.73 -12.31 -32.09
CA HIS A 183 18.15 -12.15 -30.76
C HIS A 183 17.89 -13.51 -30.11
N PHE A 184 18.19 -13.60 -28.81
CA PHE A 184 17.78 -14.69 -27.93
C PHE A 184 16.74 -14.15 -26.97
N ALA A 185 15.48 -14.48 -27.23
CA ALA A 185 14.36 -14.06 -26.41
C ALA A 185 14.08 -15.13 -25.33
N TYR A 186 14.18 -14.74 -24.07
CA TYR A 186 13.88 -15.59 -22.93
C TYR A 186 12.56 -15.15 -22.28
N ALA A 187 11.62 -16.08 -22.09
CA ALA A 187 10.44 -15.89 -21.28
C ALA A 187 10.70 -16.36 -19.85
N VAL A 188 10.31 -15.56 -18.87
CA VAL A 188 10.32 -15.92 -17.44
C VAL A 188 8.91 -15.77 -16.92
N ASP A 189 8.35 -16.83 -16.34
CA ASP A 189 7.01 -16.82 -15.78
C ASP A 189 7.01 -16.38 -14.30
N ARG A 190 5.84 -16.41 -13.66
CA ARG A 190 5.69 -16.03 -12.26
C ARG A 190 6.30 -17.00 -11.26
N SER A 191 6.62 -18.24 -11.65
CA SER A 191 7.26 -19.22 -10.76
C SER A 191 8.69 -18.80 -10.41
N LEU A 192 9.36 -18.12 -11.36
CA LEU A 192 10.79 -17.83 -11.30
C LEU A 192 11.64 -19.10 -11.10
N ASP A 193 11.15 -20.26 -11.57
CA ASP A 193 11.89 -21.53 -11.47
C ASP A 193 12.86 -21.71 -12.64
N ALA A 194 12.53 -21.17 -13.82
CA ALA A 194 13.32 -21.32 -15.03
C ALA A 194 13.15 -20.14 -16.01
N ALA A 195 14.11 -19.99 -16.91
CA ALA A 195 14.00 -19.12 -18.09
C ALA A 195 13.85 -19.98 -19.34
N TYR A 196 12.81 -19.73 -20.13
CA TYR A 196 12.46 -20.48 -21.34
C TYR A 196 12.94 -19.74 -22.58
N LEU A 197 13.76 -20.36 -23.42
CA LEU A 197 14.26 -19.76 -24.66
C LEU A 197 13.28 -19.99 -25.81
N PHE A 198 12.87 -18.92 -26.50
CA PHE A 198 12.17 -19.06 -27.78
C PHE A 198 13.15 -19.54 -28.86
N MET A 199 12.81 -20.65 -29.49
CA MET A 199 13.64 -21.28 -30.53
C MET A 199 13.44 -20.67 -31.91
N ASP A 200 12.28 -20.03 -32.10
CA ASP A 200 11.92 -19.27 -33.28
C ASP A 200 12.81 -18.04 -33.47
N ASP A 201 12.99 -17.61 -34.72
CA ASP A 201 13.81 -16.47 -35.04
C ASP A 201 12.98 -15.17 -35.06
N HIS A 202 12.85 -14.53 -33.89
CA HIS A 202 12.19 -13.23 -33.75
C HIS A 202 13.18 -12.05 -33.86
N THR A 203 14.22 -12.21 -34.66
CA THR A 203 15.29 -11.21 -34.75
C THR A 203 14.82 -9.93 -35.45
N THR A 204 14.97 -8.79 -34.76
CA THR A 204 14.81 -7.45 -35.32
C THR A 204 16.16 -6.74 -35.41
N LEU A 205 16.41 -6.06 -36.53
CA LEU A 205 17.61 -5.23 -36.72
C LEU A 205 17.47 -3.82 -36.13
N GLN A 206 16.26 -3.44 -35.68
CA GLN A 206 15.99 -2.09 -35.18
C GLN A 206 16.34 -1.92 -33.70
N TYR A 207 16.43 -3.03 -32.95
CA TYR A 207 16.63 -3.03 -31.51
C TYR A 207 17.77 -3.96 -31.12
N HIS A 208 18.55 -3.57 -30.12
CA HIS A 208 19.62 -4.40 -29.53
C HIS A 208 19.11 -5.19 -28.31
N THR A 209 18.12 -4.68 -27.58
CA THR A 209 17.50 -5.39 -26.45
C THR A 209 16.11 -4.81 -26.21
N PHE A 210 15.20 -5.62 -25.68
CA PHE A 210 13.88 -5.18 -25.24
C PHE A 210 13.35 -6.10 -24.14
N VAL A 211 12.48 -5.55 -23.29
CA VAL A 211 11.86 -6.24 -22.16
C VAL A 211 10.36 -5.97 -22.17
N LEU A 212 9.57 -7.03 -22.37
CA LEU A 212 8.12 -6.96 -22.57
C LEU A 212 7.38 -7.70 -21.45
N ASP A 213 6.20 -7.22 -21.07
CA ASP A 213 5.22 -7.96 -20.28
C ASP A 213 4.17 -8.55 -21.25
N ALA A 214 3.97 -9.85 -21.16
CA ALA A 214 3.18 -10.59 -22.12
C ALA A 214 2.46 -11.79 -21.49
N GLU A 215 1.51 -12.34 -22.23
CA GLU A 215 0.79 -13.55 -21.86
C GLU A 215 0.95 -14.60 -22.96
N LEU A 216 1.40 -15.79 -22.57
CA LEU A 216 1.50 -16.95 -23.45
C LEU A 216 0.19 -17.74 -23.34
N MET A 217 -0.53 -17.84 -24.45
CA MET A 217 -1.87 -18.43 -24.53
C MET A 217 -1.89 -19.59 -25.52
N SER A 218 -2.87 -20.48 -25.36
CA SER A 218 -3.18 -21.50 -26.34
C SER A 218 -4.37 -21.08 -27.19
N VAL A 219 -4.28 -21.27 -28.50
CA VAL A 219 -5.40 -21.05 -29.42
C VAL A 219 -6.42 -22.17 -29.22
N HIS A 220 -7.65 -21.78 -28.89
CA HIS A 220 -8.76 -22.70 -28.63
C HIS A 220 -9.13 -23.49 -29.89
N ARG A 221 -9.37 -24.80 -29.73
CA ARG A 221 -9.77 -25.73 -30.81
C ARG A 221 -11.00 -26.52 -30.35
N SER A 222 -11.94 -26.78 -31.27
CA SER A 222 -13.12 -27.64 -30.98
C SER A 222 -12.70 -29.08 -30.71
N ALA A 223 -13.45 -29.76 -29.83
CA ALA A 223 -13.20 -31.13 -29.38
C ALA A 223 -13.25 -32.18 -30.51
N THR A 224 -13.76 -31.80 -31.68
CA THR A 224 -13.87 -32.65 -32.87
C THR A 224 -12.56 -32.78 -33.69
N SER A 225 -11.51 -32.05 -33.33
CA SER A 225 -10.19 -32.08 -34.01
C SER A 225 -9.17 -33.00 -33.28
N SER A 226 -8.55 -33.94 -34.01
CA SER A 226 -7.54 -34.91 -33.53
C SER A 226 -6.29 -34.22 -32.94
N PRO A 227 -5.40 -34.90 -32.16
CA PRO A 227 -4.42 -34.24 -31.30
C PRO A 227 -3.21 -33.76 -32.11
N ALA A 228 -3.33 -32.58 -32.72
CA ALA A 228 -2.20 -31.79 -33.14
C ALA A 228 -1.71 -30.96 -31.93
N VAL A 229 -0.39 -30.85 -31.77
CA VAL A 229 0.27 -30.04 -30.74
C VAL A 229 -0.42 -28.67 -30.58
N PRO A 230 -0.59 -28.18 -29.33
CA PRO A 230 -1.26 -26.91 -29.06
C PRO A 230 -0.53 -25.77 -29.79
N ARG A 231 -1.30 -24.95 -30.51
CA ARG A 231 -0.78 -23.73 -31.14
C ARG A 231 -0.69 -22.65 -30.07
N LEU A 232 0.52 -22.13 -29.86
CA LEU A 232 0.80 -21.11 -28.86
C LEU A 232 0.90 -19.72 -29.49
N VAL A 233 0.42 -18.72 -28.77
CA VAL A 233 0.49 -17.31 -29.17
C VAL A 233 0.95 -16.48 -27.98
N LEU A 234 1.76 -15.46 -28.24
CA LEU A 234 2.27 -14.53 -27.24
C LEU A 234 1.63 -13.16 -27.47
N GLY A 235 0.70 -12.78 -26.59
CA GLY A 235 0.07 -11.47 -26.58
C GLY A 235 0.81 -10.53 -25.64
N ALA A 236 1.60 -9.62 -26.17
CA ALA A 236 2.29 -8.60 -25.39
C ALA A 236 1.34 -7.45 -25.04
N PHE A 237 1.44 -6.92 -23.82
CA PHE A 237 0.55 -5.87 -23.33
C PHE A 237 1.27 -4.73 -22.59
N ASP A 238 2.54 -4.86 -22.22
CA ASP A 238 3.31 -3.73 -21.70
C ASP A 238 4.79 -3.81 -22.13
N LEU A 239 5.51 -2.69 -22.07
CA LEU A 239 6.91 -2.54 -22.43
C LEU A 239 7.67 -1.89 -21.28
N PHE A 240 8.65 -2.60 -20.71
CA PHE A 240 9.43 -2.09 -19.58
C PHE A 240 10.65 -1.28 -20.02
N ALA A 241 11.36 -1.75 -21.04
CA ALA A 241 12.53 -1.08 -21.58
C ALA A 241 12.89 -1.58 -22.99
N TYR A 242 13.62 -0.77 -23.74
CA TYR A 242 14.25 -1.18 -25.00
C TYR A 242 15.55 -0.38 -25.25
N ALA A 243 16.41 -0.88 -26.13
CA ALA A 243 17.54 -0.12 -26.68
C ALA A 243 17.54 -0.20 -28.20
N GLY A 244 17.60 0.95 -28.87
CA GLY A 244 17.67 1.03 -30.32
C GLY A 244 18.99 0.52 -30.86
N ALA A 245 19.01 0.03 -32.10
CA ALA A 245 20.22 -0.44 -32.76
C ALA A 245 21.18 0.70 -33.16
N ALA A 246 20.67 1.92 -33.30
CA ALA A 246 21.44 3.08 -33.76
C ALA A 246 22.31 3.71 -32.66
N ASP A 247 21.79 3.78 -31.43
CA ASP A 247 22.39 4.48 -30.28
C ASP A 247 22.77 3.53 -29.13
N ASN A 248 22.14 2.34 -29.07
CA ASN A 248 22.33 1.34 -28.02
C ASN A 248 22.16 1.91 -26.60
N VAL A 249 21.31 2.93 -26.46
CA VAL A 249 20.96 3.54 -25.17
C VAL A 249 19.70 2.86 -24.63
N LEU A 250 19.77 2.34 -23.40
CA LEU A 250 18.61 1.73 -22.75
C LEU A 250 17.60 2.81 -22.36
N VAL A 251 16.45 2.80 -23.02
CA VAL A 251 15.30 3.65 -22.70
C VAL A 251 14.43 2.91 -21.68
N ASN A 252 14.36 3.45 -20.46
CA ASN A 252 13.47 2.95 -19.42
C ASN A 252 12.06 3.53 -19.59
N MET A 253 11.07 2.66 -19.77
CA MET A 253 9.68 3.04 -20.01
C MET A 253 8.83 3.02 -18.73
N ALA A 254 9.34 2.52 -17.60
CA ALA A 254 8.57 2.29 -16.38
C ALA A 254 7.86 3.53 -15.81
N LYS A 255 8.36 4.75 -16.08
CA LYS A 255 7.74 6.02 -15.63
C LYS A 255 6.90 6.72 -16.70
N ARG A 256 6.85 6.20 -17.92
CA ARG A 256 6.08 6.77 -19.04
C ARG A 256 4.59 6.46 -18.88
N SER A 257 3.72 7.18 -19.59
CA SER A 257 2.29 6.89 -19.63
C SER A 257 2.00 5.55 -20.33
N MET A 258 0.86 4.93 -20.05
CA MET A 258 0.42 3.70 -20.73
C MET A 258 0.41 3.85 -22.25
N VAL A 259 -0.05 5.00 -22.76
CA VAL A 259 -0.15 5.26 -24.21
C VAL A 259 1.23 5.28 -24.85
N GLU A 260 2.19 6.00 -24.28
CA GLU A 260 3.58 6.03 -24.78
C GLU A 260 4.20 4.62 -24.79
N ARG A 261 3.95 3.82 -23.75
CA ARG A 261 4.45 2.44 -23.67
C ARG A 261 3.80 1.54 -24.71
N TYR A 262 2.50 1.67 -24.90
CA TYR A 262 1.72 0.87 -25.84
C TYR A 262 2.12 1.16 -27.31
N ASP A 263 2.36 2.42 -27.66
CA ASP A 263 2.83 2.77 -29.01
C ASP A 263 4.25 2.28 -29.28
N ALA A 264 5.15 2.40 -28.29
CA ALA A 264 6.49 1.83 -28.39
C ALA A 264 6.45 0.29 -28.45
N LEU A 265 5.55 -0.36 -27.71
CA LEU A 265 5.33 -1.80 -27.73
C LEU A 265 4.93 -2.29 -29.13
N LYS A 266 3.99 -1.59 -29.78
CA LYS A 266 3.60 -1.88 -31.17
C LYS A 266 4.79 -1.79 -32.12
N ALA A 267 5.61 -0.75 -32.01
CA ALA A 267 6.80 -0.61 -32.84
C ALA A 267 7.78 -1.78 -32.65
N VAL A 268 8.06 -2.18 -31.40
CA VAL A 268 8.95 -3.31 -31.10
C VAL A 268 8.40 -4.62 -31.66
N VAL A 269 7.17 -4.99 -31.31
CA VAL A 269 6.59 -6.29 -31.69
C VAL A 269 6.35 -6.40 -33.19
N HIS A 270 5.95 -5.31 -33.86
CA HIS A 270 5.79 -5.28 -35.33
C HIS A 270 7.09 -5.66 -36.07
N THR A 271 8.25 -5.33 -35.51
CA THR A 271 9.55 -5.70 -36.11
C THR A 271 9.99 -7.14 -35.81
N CYS A 272 9.37 -7.79 -34.83
CA CYS A 272 9.66 -9.17 -34.42
C CYS A 272 8.67 -10.18 -35.02
N ALA A 273 7.53 -9.72 -35.53
CA ALA A 273 6.49 -10.54 -36.12
C ALA A 273 6.94 -11.11 -37.47
N LEU A 274 7.19 -12.42 -37.52
CA LEU A 274 7.45 -13.14 -38.76
C LEU A 274 6.15 -13.25 -39.60
N PRO A 275 6.24 -13.27 -40.95
CA PRO A 275 5.11 -13.67 -41.78
C PRO A 275 4.76 -15.13 -41.46
N VAL A 276 3.56 -15.37 -40.95
CA VAL A 276 3.07 -16.73 -40.66
C VAL A 276 2.83 -17.44 -41.99
N THR A 277 3.79 -18.23 -42.44
CA THR A 277 3.58 -19.17 -43.54
C THR A 277 3.37 -20.58 -42.96
N THR A 278 2.13 -21.06 -43.09
CA THR A 278 1.63 -22.43 -42.87
C THR A 278 1.36 -22.91 -41.44
N ASP A 279 0.33 -23.77 -41.31
CA ASP A 279 -0.22 -24.42 -40.10
C ASP A 279 0.75 -25.42 -39.42
N GLU A 280 2.07 -25.22 -39.55
CA GLU A 280 3.05 -26.16 -39.03
C GLU A 280 3.27 -26.02 -37.52
N CYS A 281 3.41 -27.17 -36.89
CA CYS A 281 3.60 -27.38 -35.47
C CYS A 281 4.92 -26.74 -34.97
N GLY A 282 4.87 -25.90 -33.92
CA GLY A 282 6.06 -25.47 -33.16
C GLY A 282 6.34 -23.97 -33.09
N TYR A 283 5.65 -23.13 -33.87
CA TYR A 283 5.86 -21.68 -33.87
C TYR A 283 5.02 -20.95 -32.82
N VAL A 284 5.63 -19.99 -32.12
CA VAL A 284 4.89 -19.04 -31.26
C VAL A 284 4.66 -17.73 -32.03
N SER A 285 3.40 -17.40 -32.32
CA SER A 285 3.06 -16.13 -32.98
C SER A 285 3.01 -14.98 -31.98
N TRP A 286 3.75 -13.90 -32.22
CA TRP A 286 3.79 -12.72 -31.36
C TRP A 286 2.85 -11.64 -31.89
N TYR A 287 2.05 -11.04 -31.01
CA TYR A 287 1.20 -9.90 -31.35
C TYR A 287 1.06 -8.96 -30.14
N VAL A 288 0.59 -7.75 -30.40
CA VAL A 288 0.23 -6.80 -29.34
C VAL A 288 -1.26 -6.94 -29.05
N LYS A 289 -1.61 -7.12 -27.78
CA LYS A 289 -3.02 -7.17 -27.36
C LYS A 289 -3.70 -5.84 -27.65
N ASP A 290 -4.95 -5.91 -28.09
CA ASP A 290 -5.75 -4.72 -28.28
C ASP A 290 -6.04 -4.06 -26.92
N MET A 291 -5.86 -2.75 -26.89
CA MET A 291 -6.12 -1.91 -25.74
C MET A 291 -7.02 -0.76 -26.16
N TRP A 292 -8.09 -0.55 -25.39
CA TRP A 292 -9.11 0.46 -25.67
C TRP A 292 -9.19 1.46 -24.54
N ALA A 293 -9.54 2.71 -24.84
CA ALA A 293 -9.98 3.61 -23.81
C ALA A 293 -11.25 3.05 -23.13
N LEU A 294 -11.46 3.37 -21.85
CA LEU A 294 -12.63 2.90 -21.11
C LEU A 294 -13.96 3.24 -21.80
N ALA A 295 -14.04 4.40 -22.47
CA ALA A 295 -15.20 4.82 -23.24
C ALA A 295 -15.52 3.88 -24.42
N ASP A 296 -14.51 3.19 -24.96
CA ASP A 296 -14.61 2.30 -26.12
C ASP A 296 -14.71 0.82 -25.72
N ILE A 297 -15.02 0.51 -24.45
CA ILE A 297 -15.12 -0.87 -23.94
C ILE A 297 -16.05 -1.76 -24.79
N GLY A 298 -17.09 -1.20 -25.42
CA GLY A 298 -17.97 -1.93 -26.33
C GLY A 298 -17.24 -2.59 -27.51
N ALA A 299 -16.12 -2.02 -27.98
CA ALA A 299 -15.29 -2.62 -29.02
C ALA A 299 -14.54 -3.87 -28.53
N CYS A 300 -14.10 -3.86 -27.26
CA CYS A 300 -13.55 -5.05 -26.60
C CYS A 300 -14.61 -6.14 -26.45
N LEU A 301 -15.81 -5.78 -25.96
CA LEU A 301 -16.91 -6.72 -25.73
C LEU A 301 -17.41 -7.37 -27.03
N ALA A 302 -17.37 -6.64 -28.15
CA ALA A 302 -17.77 -7.17 -29.45
C ALA A 302 -16.88 -8.33 -29.96
N LYS A 303 -15.69 -8.52 -29.39
CA LYS A 303 -14.78 -9.63 -29.70
C LYS A 303 -14.91 -10.81 -28.73
N LEU A 304 -15.77 -10.71 -27.72
CA LEU A 304 -16.03 -11.78 -26.77
C LEU A 304 -17.24 -12.61 -27.21
N ARG A 305 -17.15 -13.93 -26.98
CA ARG A 305 -18.27 -14.86 -27.16
C ARG A 305 -18.20 -15.99 -26.14
N TYR A 306 -19.32 -16.61 -25.86
CA TYR A 306 -19.38 -17.78 -24.99
C TYR A 306 -19.47 -19.07 -25.82
N SER A 307 -18.61 -20.06 -25.53
CA SER A 307 -18.65 -21.38 -26.17
C SER A 307 -19.47 -22.35 -25.31
N ALA A 308 -20.64 -22.76 -25.79
CA ALA A 308 -21.48 -23.73 -25.08
C ALA A 308 -20.88 -25.14 -25.07
N GLU A 309 -20.12 -25.51 -26.11
CA GLU A 309 -19.42 -26.79 -26.24
C GLU A 309 -18.32 -26.92 -25.17
N SER A 310 -17.46 -25.90 -25.09
CA SER A 310 -16.26 -25.91 -24.25
C SER A 310 -16.45 -25.28 -22.86
N GLN A 311 -17.60 -24.63 -22.60
CA GLN A 311 -17.91 -23.92 -21.34
C GLN A 311 -16.97 -22.78 -20.96
N CYS A 312 -16.37 -22.12 -21.93
CA CYS A 312 -15.46 -21.01 -21.67
C CYS A 312 -15.89 -19.78 -22.44
N PHE A 313 -15.48 -18.62 -21.94
CA PHE A 313 -15.50 -17.41 -22.75
C PHE A 313 -14.29 -17.41 -23.67
N LEU A 314 -14.50 -17.00 -24.91
CA LEU A 314 -13.49 -16.89 -25.93
C LEU A 314 -13.37 -15.44 -26.35
N TYR A 315 -12.14 -15.01 -26.60
CA TYR A 315 -11.79 -13.75 -27.23
C TYR A 315 -11.28 -14.03 -28.65
N ASP A 316 -11.89 -13.39 -29.64
CA ASP A 316 -11.53 -13.56 -31.05
C ASP A 316 -10.32 -12.65 -31.40
N GLY A 317 -9.12 -13.20 -31.20
CA GLY A 317 -7.83 -12.56 -31.48
C GLY A 317 -7.34 -12.73 -32.93
N PRO A 318 -6.26 -12.02 -33.31
CA PRO A 318 -5.73 -12.01 -34.68
C PRO A 318 -5.18 -13.37 -35.16
N HIS A 319 -4.84 -14.27 -34.23
CA HIS A 319 -4.28 -15.59 -34.52
C HIS A 319 -5.23 -16.74 -34.14
N GLY A 320 -6.51 -16.44 -33.93
CA GLY A 320 -7.54 -17.39 -33.53
C GLY A 320 -8.14 -17.09 -32.16
N PRO A 321 -9.20 -17.81 -31.76
CA PRO A 321 -9.85 -17.61 -30.48
C PRO A 321 -8.97 -18.08 -29.32
N THR A 322 -8.93 -17.33 -28.23
CA THR A 322 -8.24 -17.69 -26.98
C THR A 322 -9.22 -17.65 -25.82
N GLU A 323 -8.97 -18.44 -24.77
CA GLU A 323 -9.83 -18.42 -23.58
C GLU A 323 -9.69 -17.10 -22.81
N ASN A 324 -10.81 -16.62 -22.28
CA ASN A 324 -10.93 -15.34 -21.59
C ASN A 324 -11.52 -15.53 -20.20
N ASP A 325 -10.92 -14.82 -19.26
CA ASP A 325 -11.18 -14.93 -17.83
C ASP A 325 -11.78 -13.64 -17.23
N GLY A 326 -11.96 -12.60 -18.05
CA GLY A 326 -12.51 -11.31 -17.66
C GLY A 326 -11.83 -10.13 -18.35
N LEU A 327 -11.61 -9.04 -17.61
CA LEU A 327 -11.08 -7.77 -18.10
C LEU A 327 -10.00 -7.20 -17.16
N ILE A 328 -9.02 -6.48 -17.72
CA ILE A 328 -8.01 -5.71 -16.99
C ILE A 328 -8.20 -4.22 -17.25
N PHE A 329 -8.18 -3.42 -16.19
CA PHE A 329 -8.23 -1.97 -16.23
C PHE A 329 -6.90 -1.40 -15.74
N THR A 330 -6.21 -0.67 -16.61
CA THR A 330 -4.93 -0.06 -16.31
C THR A 330 -5.06 1.46 -16.40
N PRO A 331 -4.68 2.23 -15.35
CA PRO A 331 -4.71 3.69 -15.41
C PRO A 331 -3.78 4.22 -16.49
N ASP A 332 -4.12 5.35 -17.12
CA ASP A 332 -3.27 5.93 -18.16
C ASP A 332 -1.93 6.44 -17.58
N GLU A 333 -1.97 6.99 -16.37
CA GLU A 333 -0.79 7.30 -15.55
C GLU A 333 -0.47 6.13 -14.62
N PHE A 334 0.32 5.18 -15.12
CA PHE A 334 0.63 3.95 -14.38
C PHE A 334 2.13 3.64 -14.40
N PRO A 335 2.89 4.06 -13.38
CA PRO A 335 4.30 3.67 -13.29
C PRO A 335 4.40 2.17 -13.04
N VAL A 336 5.22 1.48 -13.84
CA VAL A 336 5.50 0.06 -13.66
C VAL A 336 6.36 -0.11 -12.41
N VAL A 337 5.78 -0.71 -11.38
CA VAL A 337 6.45 -1.02 -10.11
C VAL A 337 6.23 -2.49 -9.79
N VAL A 338 7.26 -3.13 -9.26
CA VAL A 338 7.19 -4.52 -8.77
C VAL A 338 6.19 -4.64 -7.63
N GLY A 339 5.45 -5.75 -7.61
CA GLY A 339 4.53 -6.08 -6.54
C GLY A 339 3.08 -5.71 -6.82
N SER A 340 2.26 -5.66 -5.78
CA SER A 340 0.82 -5.40 -5.91
C SER A 340 0.52 -3.94 -6.25
N SER A 341 -0.27 -3.73 -7.30
CA SER A 341 -0.84 -2.44 -7.66
C SER A 341 -2.27 -2.32 -7.13
N SER A 342 -2.55 -1.28 -6.36
CA SER A 342 -3.89 -0.94 -5.89
C SER A 342 -4.72 -0.14 -6.90
N VAL A 343 -4.12 0.19 -8.07
CA VAL A 343 -4.75 1.02 -9.11
C VAL A 343 -4.97 0.27 -10.42
N GLN A 344 -4.22 -0.81 -10.68
CA GLN A 344 -4.49 -1.71 -11.80
C GLN A 344 -5.46 -2.79 -11.34
N LEU A 345 -6.64 -2.81 -11.96
CA LEU A 345 -7.77 -3.61 -11.50
C LEU A 345 -8.06 -4.77 -12.45
N LYS A 346 -8.53 -5.89 -11.90
CA LYS A 346 -9.03 -7.02 -12.67
C LYS A 346 -10.49 -7.29 -12.32
N TRP A 347 -11.31 -7.43 -13.34
CA TRP A 347 -12.66 -7.96 -13.23
C TRP A 347 -12.68 -9.37 -13.81
N LYS A 348 -13.42 -10.28 -13.17
CA LYS A 348 -13.54 -11.69 -13.58
C LYS A 348 -15.00 -12.06 -13.72
N TRP A 349 -15.28 -13.00 -14.61
CA TRP A 349 -16.59 -13.63 -14.70
C TRP A 349 -16.96 -14.27 -13.36
N GLN A 350 -18.20 -14.07 -12.92
CA GLN A 350 -18.66 -14.48 -11.60
C GLN A 350 -18.44 -15.99 -11.33
N HIS A 351 -18.72 -16.85 -12.31
CA HIS A 351 -18.53 -18.31 -12.18
C HIS A 351 -17.07 -18.76 -12.28
N LEU A 352 -16.14 -17.85 -12.61
CA LEU A 352 -14.69 -18.09 -12.60
C LEU A 352 -14.01 -17.51 -11.33
N LEU A 353 -14.81 -16.96 -10.41
CA LEU A 353 -14.35 -16.63 -9.06
C LEU A 353 -14.24 -17.93 -8.26
N SER A 354 -13.03 -18.48 -8.23
CA SER A 354 -12.71 -19.73 -7.55
C SER A 354 -11.67 -19.50 -6.44
N ILE A 355 -11.65 -20.45 -5.50
CA ILE A 355 -10.63 -20.53 -4.44
C ILE A 355 -10.02 -21.93 -4.49
N ASP A 356 -8.70 -21.99 -4.53
CA ASP A 356 -7.95 -23.23 -4.34
C ASP A 356 -7.84 -23.54 -2.85
N TRP A 357 -8.64 -24.49 -2.38
CA TRP A 357 -8.63 -24.94 -0.99
C TRP A 357 -7.76 -26.18 -0.85
N LEU A 358 -7.11 -26.34 0.31
CA LEU A 358 -6.54 -27.62 0.72
C LEU A 358 -7.63 -28.41 1.47
N LEU A 359 -8.21 -29.42 0.81
CA LEU A 359 -9.36 -30.19 1.27
C LEU A 359 -8.93 -31.55 1.84
N GLN A 360 -9.48 -31.91 2.99
CA GLN A 360 -9.44 -33.25 3.55
C GLN A 360 -10.88 -33.72 3.81
N ALA A 361 -11.28 -34.84 3.21
CA ALA A 361 -12.65 -35.35 3.31
C ALA A 361 -12.97 -35.87 4.72
N SER A 362 -14.22 -35.74 5.15
CA SER A 362 -14.72 -36.38 6.37
C SER A 362 -15.01 -37.85 6.13
N ASP A 363 -14.69 -38.68 7.14
CA ASP A 363 -15.06 -40.08 7.24
C ASP A 363 -16.55 -40.31 7.59
N LYS A 364 -17.26 -39.25 8.03
CA LYS A 364 -18.60 -39.36 8.63
C LYS A 364 -19.72 -38.79 7.77
N GLN A 365 -19.43 -37.76 6.98
CA GLN A 365 -20.44 -37.04 6.19
C GLN A 365 -19.95 -36.84 4.75
N PRO A 366 -20.78 -37.15 3.74
CA PRO A 366 -20.45 -36.86 2.35
C PRO A 366 -20.35 -35.34 2.16
N ASP A 367 -19.51 -34.92 1.22
CA ASP A 367 -19.30 -33.52 0.84
C ASP A 367 -18.90 -32.56 1.98
N MET A 368 -18.50 -33.11 3.13
CA MET A 368 -18.00 -32.34 4.26
C MET A 368 -16.47 -32.40 4.29
N TYR A 369 -15.83 -31.24 4.22
CA TYR A 369 -14.38 -31.13 4.14
C TYR A 369 -13.82 -30.28 5.27
N THR A 370 -12.72 -30.76 5.85
CA THR A 370 -11.82 -29.89 6.57
C THR A 370 -11.01 -29.11 5.55
N VAL A 371 -11.08 -27.78 5.60
CA VAL A 371 -10.42 -26.91 4.62
C VAL A 371 -9.31 -26.10 5.26
N SER A 372 -8.23 -25.87 4.52
CA SER A 372 -7.11 -25.04 4.96
C SER A 372 -6.72 -24.03 3.89
N LEU A 373 -6.28 -22.85 4.35
CA LEU A 373 -5.73 -21.78 3.52
C LEU A 373 -4.27 -21.52 3.89
N PHE A 374 -3.49 -21.04 2.93
CA PHE A 374 -2.09 -20.73 3.13
C PHE A 374 -1.92 -19.32 3.71
N PHE A 375 -0.88 -19.10 4.52
CA PHE A 375 -0.51 -17.77 4.98
C PHE A 375 1.00 -17.66 5.16
N VAL A 376 1.54 -16.50 4.78
CA VAL A 376 2.95 -16.16 4.95
C VAL A 376 3.05 -14.82 5.61
N LYS A 377 3.81 -14.76 6.70
CA LYS A 377 4.26 -13.51 7.29
C LYS A 377 5.73 -13.31 6.93
N LYS A 378 5.98 -12.38 6.00
CA LYS A 378 7.32 -11.91 5.68
C LYS A 378 7.85 -11.06 6.85
N ASN A 379 8.98 -11.45 7.44
CA ASN A 379 9.66 -10.67 8.48
C ASN A 379 10.82 -9.90 7.83
N TYR A 380 10.67 -8.59 7.64
CA TYR A 380 11.76 -7.76 7.13
C TYR A 380 12.92 -7.73 8.16
N GLY A 381 14.04 -8.41 7.87
CA GLY A 381 15.26 -8.47 8.72
C GLY A 381 15.87 -9.87 8.89
N HIS A 382 16.61 -10.11 9.99
CA HIS A 382 17.35 -11.35 10.30
C HIS A 382 16.51 -12.49 10.92
N ARG A 383 15.19 -12.53 10.72
CA ARG A 383 14.33 -13.62 11.22
C ARG A 383 13.73 -14.36 10.04
N GLU A 384 13.59 -15.68 10.19
CA GLU A 384 12.94 -16.50 9.18
C GLU A 384 11.46 -16.10 8.99
N ASP A 385 11.01 -16.18 7.75
CA ASP A 385 9.61 -16.02 7.39
C ASP A 385 8.77 -17.14 7.99
N VAL A 386 7.57 -16.81 8.45
CA VAL A 386 6.65 -17.81 8.98
C VAL A 386 5.61 -18.14 7.92
N ALA A 387 5.62 -19.37 7.43
CA ALA A 387 4.71 -19.87 6.40
C ALA A 387 4.01 -21.15 6.85
N GLY A 388 2.79 -21.38 6.36
CA GLY A 388 2.07 -22.62 6.63
C GLY A 388 0.61 -22.59 6.22
N HIS A 389 -0.08 -23.69 6.49
CA HIS A 389 -1.52 -23.82 6.26
C HIS A 389 -2.28 -23.70 7.57
N TRP A 390 -3.32 -22.87 7.58
CA TRP A 390 -4.24 -22.69 8.68
C TRP A 390 -5.59 -23.29 8.32
N ARG A 391 -6.02 -24.24 9.14
CA ARG A 391 -7.29 -24.95 9.01
C ARG A 391 -8.43 -24.06 9.51
N LEU A 392 -9.54 -23.98 8.77
CA LEU A 392 -10.77 -23.36 9.30
C LEU A 392 -11.30 -24.17 10.49
N ARG A 393 -11.78 -23.48 11.52
CA ARG A 393 -12.31 -24.14 12.72
C ARG A 393 -13.57 -24.95 12.44
N LYS A 394 -14.42 -24.47 11.53
CA LYS A 394 -15.60 -25.19 11.05
C LYS A 394 -15.26 -25.91 9.74
N PRO A 395 -15.67 -27.18 9.58
CA PRO A 395 -15.63 -27.82 8.28
C PRO A 395 -16.62 -27.14 7.33
N MET A 396 -16.35 -27.23 6.03
CA MET A 396 -17.21 -26.67 4.98
C MET A 396 -17.91 -27.78 4.21
N HIS A 397 -19.17 -27.55 3.86
CA HIS A 397 -19.91 -28.40 2.95
C HIS A 397 -19.66 -27.94 1.50
N ILE A 398 -18.93 -28.72 0.72
CA ILE A 398 -18.53 -28.41 -0.66
C ILE A 398 -19.02 -29.55 -1.55
N LEU A 399 -19.86 -29.28 -2.53
CA LEU A 399 -20.41 -30.31 -3.40
C LEU A 399 -19.31 -30.92 -4.28
N ASN A 400 -19.38 -32.23 -4.50
CA ASN A 400 -18.51 -32.94 -5.46
C ASN A 400 -19.33 -33.48 -6.65
N PRO A 401 -19.84 -32.61 -7.53
CA PRO A 401 -20.77 -33.02 -8.60
C PRO A 401 -20.11 -33.93 -9.65
N HIS A 402 -18.79 -33.93 -9.73
CA HIS A 402 -18.01 -34.72 -10.69
C HIS A 402 -17.52 -36.06 -10.12
N GLY A 403 -17.78 -36.34 -8.84
CA GLY A 403 -17.39 -37.60 -8.20
C GLY A 403 -15.88 -37.80 -8.09
N PHE A 404 -15.10 -36.72 -7.89
CA PHE A 404 -13.66 -36.82 -7.67
C PHE A 404 -13.36 -37.68 -6.44
N GLU A 405 -12.34 -38.53 -6.51
CA GLU A 405 -11.90 -39.33 -5.36
C GLU A 405 -11.17 -38.42 -4.35
N MET A 406 -11.78 -38.24 -3.18
CA MET A 406 -11.26 -37.34 -2.15
C MET A 406 -10.68 -38.16 -0.98
N PRO A 407 -9.37 -38.03 -0.69
CA PRO A 407 -8.77 -38.78 0.40
C PRO A 407 -9.25 -38.29 1.76
N VAL A 408 -9.47 -39.25 2.67
CA VAL A 408 -9.83 -39.00 4.08
C VAL A 408 -8.57 -38.80 4.93
N ASP A 409 -7.49 -39.53 4.63
CA ASP A 409 -6.24 -39.52 5.41
C ASP A 409 -5.19 -38.52 4.89
N ALA A 410 -5.47 -37.87 3.77
CA ALA A 410 -4.59 -36.89 3.16
C ALA A 410 -5.40 -35.67 2.71
N ALA A 411 -4.70 -34.55 2.49
CA ALA A 411 -5.32 -33.34 1.97
C ALA A 411 -4.87 -33.10 0.52
N VAL A 412 -5.80 -32.65 -0.32
CA VAL A 412 -5.56 -32.36 -1.75
C VAL A 412 -5.96 -30.93 -2.06
N VAL A 413 -5.23 -30.27 -2.95
CA VAL A 413 -5.61 -28.94 -3.42
C VAL A 413 -6.70 -29.10 -4.46
N ALA A 414 -7.83 -28.42 -4.25
CA ALA A 414 -8.97 -28.44 -5.16
C ALA A 414 -9.43 -27.00 -5.42
N GLU A 415 -9.63 -26.69 -6.70
CA GLU A 415 -10.24 -25.44 -7.11
C GLU A 415 -11.75 -25.56 -6.96
N CYS A 416 -12.32 -24.72 -6.11
CA CYS A 416 -13.74 -24.70 -5.83
C CYS A 416 -14.34 -23.37 -6.27
N ALA A 417 -15.53 -23.41 -6.87
CA ALA A 417 -16.30 -22.23 -7.26
C ALA A 417 -17.60 -22.16 -6.47
N TYR A 418 -18.18 -20.97 -6.37
CA TYR A 418 -19.46 -20.76 -5.70
C TYR A 418 -20.59 -20.76 -6.71
N ASP A 419 -21.61 -21.58 -6.47
CA ASP A 419 -22.84 -21.56 -7.25
C ASP A 419 -23.91 -20.71 -6.56
N GLU A 420 -24.29 -19.60 -7.20
CA GLU A 420 -25.32 -18.69 -6.69
C GLU A 420 -26.73 -19.32 -6.71
N ALA A 421 -27.00 -20.29 -7.59
CA ALA A 421 -28.31 -20.93 -7.67
C ALA A 421 -28.55 -21.85 -6.47
N THR A 422 -27.56 -22.69 -6.14
CA THR A 422 -27.64 -23.60 -4.98
C THR A 422 -27.13 -23.00 -3.68
N GLN A 423 -26.52 -21.81 -3.74
CA GLN A 423 -25.90 -21.12 -2.60
C GLN A 423 -24.85 -21.99 -1.89
N ARG A 424 -24.05 -22.71 -2.68
CA ARG A 424 -23.05 -23.68 -2.18
C ARG A 424 -21.78 -23.63 -3.01
N TRP A 425 -20.67 -23.94 -2.34
CA TRP A 425 -19.39 -24.22 -3.01
C TRP A 425 -19.43 -25.60 -3.65
N TYR A 426 -18.75 -25.76 -4.79
CA TYR A 426 -18.54 -27.06 -5.43
C TYR A 426 -17.10 -27.21 -5.94
N ILE A 427 -16.63 -28.45 -6.03
CA ILE A 427 -15.31 -28.78 -6.57
C ILE A 427 -15.38 -28.70 -8.10
N GLN A 428 -14.67 -27.74 -8.69
CA GLN A 428 -14.56 -27.59 -10.13
C GLN A 428 -13.51 -28.54 -10.71
N ARG A 429 -12.33 -28.63 -10.05
CA ARG A 429 -11.26 -29.55 -10.44
C ARG A 429 -10.24 -29.77 -9.31
N LEU A 430 -9.48 -30.86 -9.41
CA LEU A 430 -8.29 -31.09 -8.58
C LEU A 430 -7.06 -30.36 -9.16
N ARG A 431 -6.14 -29.95 -8.29
CA ARG A 431 -4.94 -29.17 -8.62
C ARG A 431 -3.66 -29.87 -8.19
N PRO A 432 -3.28 -30.99 -8.83
CA PRO A 432 -2.05 -31.73 -8.48
C PRO A 432 -0.77 -30.92 -8.81
N ASP A 433 -0.90 -29.89 -9.66
CA ASP A 433 0.15 -28.93 -10.01
C ASP A 433 0.51 -27.98 -8.87
N LYS A 434 -0.35 -27.84 -7.86
CA LYS A 434 -0.16 -26.90 -6.75
C LYS A 434 0.34 -27.58 -5.50
N LEU A 435 1.40 -27.00 -4.91
CA LEU A 435 1.97 -27.43 -3.63
C LEU A 435 1.13 -26.99 -2.42
N GLY A 436 0.20 -26.04 -2.57
CA GLY A 436 -0.59 -25.50 -1.47
C GLY A 436 -1.83 -24.72 -1.90
N ALA A 437 -2.67 -24.39 -0.93
CA ALA A 437 -3.89 -23.61 -1.10
C ALA A 437 -3.62 -22.14 -1.46
N ASN A 438 -4.66 -21.40 -1.86
CA ASN A 438 -4.57 -19.94 -1.92
C ASN A 438 -4.27 -19.32 -0.55
N SER A 439 -3.73 -18.09 -0.61
CA SER A 439 -3.55 -17.27 0.58
C SER A 439 -4.89 -16.90 1.23
N ILE A 440 -4.91 -16.79 2.56
CA ILE A 440 -6.07 -16.27 3.32
C ILE A 440 -6.60 -14.95 2.73
N ILE A 441 -5.71 -14.02 2.38
CA ILE A 441 -6.09 -12.73 1.79
C ILE A 441 -6.77 -12.92 0.44
N THR A 442 -6.25 -13.82 -0.39
CA THR A 442 -6.83 -14.12 -1.70
C THR A 442 -8.22 -14.70 -1.57
N ALA A 443 -8.43 -15.63 -0.64
CA ALA A 443 -9.75 -16.19 -0.36
C ALA A 443 -10.74 -15.11 0.10
N ILE A 444 -10.34 -14.24 1.03
CA ILE A 444 -11.19 -13.14 1.49
C ILE A 444 -11.56 -12.21 0.33
N SER A 445 -10.62 -11.84 -0.54
CA SER A 445 -10.93 -11.00 -1.69
C SER A 445 -11.87 -11.66 -2.70
N VAL A 446 -11.81 -12.98 -2.88
CA VAL A 446 -12.78 -13.71 -3.71
C VAL A 446 -14.17 -13.66 -3.08
N TYR A 447 -14.27 -13.87 -1.77
CA TYR A 447 -15.53 -13.72 -1.04
C TYR A 447 -16.11 -12.30 -1.15
N GLU A 448 -15.30 -11.25 -0.95
CA GLU A 448 -15.73 -9.86 -1.11
C GLU A 448 -16.28 -9.61 -2.53
N SER A 449 -15.59 -10.08 -3.58
CA SER A 449 -16.07 -9.97 -4.97
C SER A 449 -17.38 -10.73 -5.22
N LEU A 450 -17.55 -11.92 -4.62
CA LEU A 450 -18.80 -12.68 -4.72
C LEU A 450 -19.96 -11.97 -3.99
N VAL A 451 -19.69 -11.35 -2.84
CA VAL A 451 -20.68 -10.58 -2.07
C VAL A 451 -21.12 -9.34 -2.84
N GLU A 452 -20.20 -8.59 -3.44
CA GLU A 452 -20.51 -7.42 -4.26
C GLU A 452 -21.28 -7.74 -5.54
N ASN A 453 -21.08 -8.95 -6.08
CA ASN A 453 -21.78 -9.48 -7.25
C ASN A 453 -21.81 -8.52 -8.45
N ILE A 454 -20.62 -8.08 -8.88
CA ILE A 454 -20.48 -7.17 -10.01
C ILE A 454 -20.58 -7.95 -11.33
N SER A 455 -21.79 -8.12 -11.85
CA SER A 455 -22.01 -8.61 -13.21
C SER A 455 -21.47 -7.63 -14.26
N LEU A 456 -21.19 -8.09 -15.48
CA LEU A 456 -20.73 -7.24 -16.58
C LEU A 456 -21.75 -6.14 -16.93
N PRO A 457 -23.07 -6.41 -17.03
CA PRO A 457 -24.05 -5.34 -17.22
C PRO A 457 -24.05 -4.32 -16.08
N HIS A 458 -23.96 -4.79 -14.82
CA HIS A 458 -23.90 -3.91 -13.66
C HIS A 458 -22.60 -3.10 -13.62
N LEU A 459 -21.47 -3.69 -14.05
CA LEU A 459 -20.21 -2.97 -14.19
C LEU A 459 -20.34 -1.81 -15.18
N LEU A 460 -20.97 -2.03 -16.35
CA LEU A 460 -21.17 -0.96 -17.34
C LEU A 460 -22.05 0.18 -16.80
N GLU A 461 -23.11 -0.16 -16.03
CA GLU A 461 -23.93 0.84 -15.33
C GLU A 461 -23.11 1.64 -14.31
N LEU A 462 -22.30 0.94 -13.50
CA LEU A 462 -21.40 1.56 -12.54
C LEU A 462 -20.31 2.39 -13.22
N LEU A 463 -19.94 2.13 -14.46
CA LEU A 463 -18.98 2.94 -15.19
C LEU A 463 -19.63 4.11 -15.95
N GLN A 464 -20.96 4.18 -16.00
CA GLN A 464 -21.71 5.17 -16.78
C GLN A 464 -21.33 5.18 -18.26
N VAL A 465 -21.06 4.00 -18.82
CA VAL A 465 -20.76 3.85 -20.25
C VAL A 465 -22.08 3.70 -21.01
N ASP A 466 -22.57 4.80 -21.58
CA ASP A 466 -23.87 4.89 -22.28
C ASP A 466 -23.78 4.31 -23.71
N ALA A 467 -23.80 2.98 -23.82
CA ALA A 467 -23.98 2.28 -25.08
C ALA A 467 -24.95 1.11 -24.90
N GLU A 468 -26.23 1.32 -25.22
CA GLU A 468 -27.28 0.28 -25.26
C GLU A 468 -26.80 -1.02 -25.91
N LYS A 469 -25.99 -0.91 -26.97
CA LYS A 469 -25.36 -2.05 -27.65
C LYS A 469 -24.38 -2.85 -26.77
N ALA A 470 -23.53 -2.17 -26.00
CA ALA A 470 -22.56 -2.82 -25.12
C ALA A 470 -23.26 -3.54 -23.95
N LYS A 471 -24.31 -2.93 -23.40
CA LYS A 471 -25.15 -3.54 -22.36
C LYS A 471 -25.86 -4.80 -22.87
N GLY A 472 -26.50 -4.71 -24.04
CA GLY A 472 -27.14 -5.87 -24.68
C GLY A 472 -26.16 -7.01 -25.00
N GLN A 473 -24.92 -6.70 -25.38
CA GLN A 473 -23.86 -7.71 -25.56
C GLN A 473 -23.46 -8.36 -24.23
N ALA A 474 -23.27 -7.57 -23.17
CA ALA A 474 -22.96 -8.07 -21.84
C ALA A 474 -24.05 -9.01 -21.31
N ASP A 475 -25.33 -8.61 -21.45
CA ASP A 475 -26.48 -9.42 -21.05
C ASP A 475 -26.53 -10.75 -21.82
N ALA A 476 -26.26 -10.72 -23.13
CA ALA A 476 -26.23 -11.92 -23.96
C ALA A 476 -25.11 -12.90 -23.55
N LEU A 477 -23.91 -12.39 -23.28
CA LEU A 477 -22.75 -13.18 -22.85
C LEU A 477 -23.03 -13.90 -21.52
N GLU A 478 -23.55 -13.17 -20.51
CA GLU A 478 -23.84 -13.77 -19.21
C GLU A 478 -25.04 -14.71 -19.25
N SER A 479 -26.08 -14.39 -20.02
CA SER A 479 -27.25 -15.25 -20.18
C SER A 479 -26.89 -16.57 -20.83
N ALA A 480 -25.99 -16.55 -21.83
CA ALA A 480 -25.47 -17.76 -22.46
C ALA A 480 -24.70 -18.66 -21.48
N ALA A 481 -23.93 -18.07 -20.56
CA ALA A 481 -23.26 -18.81 -19.50
C ALA A 481 -24.22 -19.39 -18.45
N ARG A 482 -25.24 -18.61 -18.02
CA ARG A 482 -26.22 -19.03 -17.01
C ARG A 482 -27.13 -20.17 -17.45
N ALA A 483 -27.42 -20.30 -18.75
CA ALA A 483 -28.31 -21.33 -19.31
C ALA A 483 -27.88 -22.79 -18.97
N ARG A 484 -26.63 -23.00 -18.52
CA ARG A 484 -26.09 -24.31 -18.13
C ARG A 484 -26.11 -24.61 -16.62
N VAL A 485 -25.99 -23.61 -15.74
CA VAL A 485 -25.98 -23.84 -14.27
C VAL A 485 -27.30 -24.48 -13.82
N GLY A 486 -28.42 -24.08 -14.45
CA GLY A 486 -29.74 -24.67 -14.20
C GLY A 486 -29.88 -26.15 -14.59
N THR A 487 -28.96 -26.74 -15.35
CA THR A 487 -29.03 -28.16 -15.75
C THR A 487 -28.34 -29.11 -14.77
N LEU A 488 -27.32 -28.65 -14.03
CA LEU A 488 -26.70 -29.40 -12.90
C LEU A 488 -27.58 -29.35 -11.63
N SER A 489 -28.42 -28.32 -11.51
CA SER A 489 -29.25 -28.04 -10.33
C SER A 489 -30.53 -28.88 -10.19
N LYS A 490 -30.83 -29.81 -11.10
CA LYS A 490 -32.10 -30.57 -11.09
C LYS A 490 -32.21 -31.69 -10.04
N ALA A 491 -31.27 -31.80 -9.10
CA ALA A 491 -31.23 -32.91 -8.14
C ALA A 491 -31.02 -32.52 -6.66
N LEU A 492 -31.10 -31.24 -6.27
CA LEU A 492 -30.85 -30.84 -4.89
C LEU A 492 -32.02 -30.07 -4.28
N GLU A 493 -32.54 -30.62 -3.19
CA GLU A 493 -33.63 -30.07 -2.39
C GLU A 493 -33.34 -28.62 -1.98
N THR A 494 -34.34 -27.76 -2.17
CA THR A 494 -34.37 -26.37 -1.71
C THR A 494 -34.23 -26.35 -0.19
N VAL A 495 -33.09 -25.86 0.31
CA VAL A 495 -32.87 -25.70 1.75
C VAL A 495 -33.81 -24.62 2.29
N SER A 496 -34.44 -24.91 3.43
CA SER A 496 -35.30 -23.98 4.15
C SER A 496 -34.59 -22.65 4.44
N SER A 497 -35.19 -21.55 4.01
CA SER A 497 -34.68 -20.17 4.12
C SER A 497 -34.90 -19.53 5.51
N ALA A 498 -35.11 -20.33 6.55
CA ALA A 498 -35.31 -19.79 7.89
C ALA A 498 -33.94 -19.41 8.48
N LEU A 499 -33.73 -18.11 8.70
CA LEU A 499 -32.55 -17.61 9.41
C LEU A 499 -32.53 -18.17 10.83
N ASP A 500 -31.47 -18.93 11.16
CA ASP A 500 -31.16 -19.24 12.55
C ASP A 500 -30.70 -17.95 13.23
N ALA A 501 -31.52 -17.44 14.15
CA ALA A 501 -31.25 -16.19 14.86
C ALA A 501 -29.93 -16.24 15.65
N ALA A 502 -29.52 -17.40 16.16
CA ALA A 502 -28.27 -17.54 16.90
C ALA A 502 -27.05 -17.51 15.98
N GLU A 503 -27.15 -18.11 14.79
CA GLU A 503 -26.11 -18.02 13.76
C GLU A 503 -26.01 -16.61 13.18
N ALA A 504 -27.16 -15.97 12.90
CA ALA A 504 -27.23 -14.61 12.40
C ALA A 504 -26.57 -13.61 13.37
N GLU A 505 -26.88 -13.70 14.67
CA GLU A 505 -26.27 -12.84 15.69
C GLU A 505 -24.75 -12.98 15.73
N LYS A 506 -24.21 -14.17 15.42
CA LYS A 506 -22.76 -14.40 15.41
C LYS A 506 -22.09 -13.95 14.11
N CYS A 507 -22.74 -14.15 12.97
CA CYS A 507 -22.13 -14.01 11.65
C CYS A 507 -22.49 -12.71 10.92
N VAL A 508 -23.47 -11.93 11.42
CA VAL A 508 -23.86 -10.64 10.81
C VAL A 508 -22.72 -9.63 10.78
N THR A 509 -21.75 -9.73 11.70
CA THR A 509 -20.54 -8.91 11.73
C THR A 509 -19.30 -9.77 11.95
N ALA A 510 -18.15 -9.33 11.45
CA ALA A 510 -16.85 -9.91 11.72
C ALA A 510 -16.12 -9.12 12.80
N LYS A 511 -15.63 -9.82 13.84
CA LYS A 511 -14.70 -9.23 14.82
C LYS A 511 -13.32 -9.04 14.21
N LEU A 512 -12.82 -7.81 14.27
CA LEU A 512 -11.50 -7.39 13.79
C LEU A 512 -10.79 -6.55 14.86
N ALA A 513 -9.47 -6.41 14.77
CA ALA A 513 -8.71 -5.56 15.69
C ALA A 513 -8.26 -4.27 15.00
N LEU A 514 -8.32 -3.13 15.69
CA LEU A 514 -7.84 -1.86 15.19
C LEU A 514 -6.37 -1.66 15.59
N ARG A 515 -5.49 -1.34 14.62
CA ARG A 515 -4.06 -1.14 14.89
C ARG A 515 -3.46 -0.07 13.99
N ALA A 516 -2.62 0.77 14.60
CA ALA A 516 -1.74 1.67 13.87
C ALA A 516 -0.42 0.97 13.51
N ILE A 517 0.03 1.12 12.26
CA ILE A 517 1.28 0.55 11.75
C ILE A 517 2.10 1.70 11.17
N ARG A 518 3.40 1.74 11.48
CA ARG A 518 4.33 2.73 10.94
C ARG A 518 5.04 2.15 9.71
N GLU A 519 4.92 2.82 8.57
CA GLU A 519 5.62 2.46 7.35
C GLU A 519 7.12 2.82 7.42
N SER A 520 7.91 2.24 6.52
CA SER A 520 9.36 2.50 6.40
C SER A 520 9.70 3.97 6.17
N ARG A 521 8.80 4.72 5.50
CA ARG A 521 8.91 6.17 5.27
C ARG A 521 8.53 7.03 6.47
N GLY A 522 8.13 6.40 7.58
CA GLY A 522 7.85 7.07 8.85
C GLY A 522 6.39 7.49 9.07
N ASN A 523 5.54 7.40 8.04
CA ASN A 523 4.10 7.66 8.13
C ASN A 523 3.40 6.55 8.93
N ALA A 524 2.41 6.94 9.73
CA ALA A 524 1.53 6.00 10.41
C ALA A 524 0.26 5.79 9.56
N GLU A 525 -0.15 4.54 9.41
CA GLU A 525 -1.42 4.17 8.79
C GLU A 525 -2.23 3.28 9.72
N LEU A 526 -3.55 3.45 9.71
CA LEU A 526 -4.48 2.74 10.57
C LEU A 526 -5.16 1.60 9.80
N TYR A 527 -5.18 0.41 10.39
CA TYR A 527 -5.67 -0.81 9.76
C TYR A 527 -6.69 -1.55 10.62
N LEU A 528 -7.65 -2.17 9.94
CA LEU A 528 -8.34 -3.37 10.43
C LEU A 528 -7.41 -4.58 10.29
N ILE A 529 -7.18 -5.27 11.38
CA ILE A 529 -6.29 -6.42 11.51
C ILE A 529 -7.13 -7.67 11.80
N ALA A 530 -6.83 -8.73 11.07
CA ALA A 530 -7.22 -10.08 11.45
C ALA A 530 -5.98 -10.88 11.87
N TYR A 531 -6.20 -11.91 12.65
CA TYR A 531 -5.17 -12.82 13.11
C TYR A 531 -5.36 -14.21 12.50
N THR A 532 -4.25 -14.90 12.24
CA THR A 532 -4.32 -16.35 12.01
C THR A 532 -4.81 -17.07 13.26
N ASN A 533 -5.52 -18.18 13.10
CA ASN A 533 -5.92 -18.99 14.24
C ASN A 533 -4.76 -19.88 14.73
N ASN A 534 -4.99 -20.67 15.78
CA ASN A 534 -3.99 -21.52 16.41
C ASN A 534 -4.02 -22.99 15.93
N THR A 535 -4.59 -23.27 14.76
CA THR A 535 -4.68 -24.64 14.24
C THR A 535 -3.35 -25.17 13.70
N ASN A 536 -2.45 -24.26 13.28
CA ASN A 536 -1.11 -24.63 12.86
C ASN A 536 -0.20 -24.87 14.07
N LYS A 537 0.22 -26.13 14.29
CA LYS A 537 1.02 -26.54 15.43
C LYS A 537 2.46 -26.02 15.42
N THR A 538 3.00 -25.64 14.26
CA THR A 538 4.38 -25.12 14.17
C THR A 538 4.48 -23.69 14.68
N VAL A 539 3.35 -22.97 14.77
CA VAL A 539 3.28 -21.57 15.17
C VAL A 539 2.51 -21.45 16.49
N MET A 540 3.24 -21.16 17.57
CA MET A 540 2.68 -21.08 18.93
C MET A 540 1.73 -19.89 19.15
N TYR A 541 1.79 -18.84 18.32
CA TYR A 541 1.03 -17.60 18.52
C TYR A 541 0.32 -17.13 17.24
N PRO A 542 -0.93 -16.65 17.34
CA PRO A 542 -1.64 -15.99 16.25
C PRO A 542 -0.82 -14.89 15.58
N LEU A 543 -0.77 -14.90 14.25
CA LEU A 543 -0.02 -13.93 13.46
C LEU A 543 -0.97 -12.84 12.94
N PRO A 544 -0.74 -11.55 13.25
CA PRO A 544 -1.56 -10.47 12.71
C PRO A 544 -1.25 -10.21 11.24
N PHE A 545 -2.26 -9.83 10.47
CA PHE A 545 -2.12 -9.28 9.13
C PHE A 545 -3.11 -8.13 8.86
N PRO A 546 -2.70 -7.12 8.08
CA PRO A 546 -3.60 -6.05 7.65
C PRO A 546 -4.64 -6.59 6.68
N LEU A 547 -5.91 -6.45 7.05
CA LEU A 547 -7.04 -6.78 6.18
C LEU A 547 -7.40 -5.57 5.30
N ARG A 548 -7.68 -4.42 5.93
CA ARG A 548 -8.07 -3.18 5.23
C ARG A 548 -7.52 -1.93 5.92
N LYS A 549 -7.21 -0.90 5.13
CA LYS A 549 -6.89 0.44 5.64
C LYS A 549 -8.18 1.13 6.09
N ILE A 550 -8.13 1.87 7.19
CA ILE A 550 -9.31 2.56 7.73
C ILE A 550 -9.81 3.67 6.80
N ARG A 551 -8.92 4.31 6.02
CA ARG A 551 -9.34 5.27 4.99
C ARG A 551 -10.21 4.66 3.88
N ASP A 552 -10.14 3.34 3.72
CA ASP A 552 -10.96 2.56 2.79
C ASP A 552 -12.12 1.86 3.51
N CYS A 553 -12.54 2.39 4.68
CA CYS A 553 -13.65 1.91 5.49
C CYS A 553 -14.64 3.06 5.75
N ILE A 554 -15.84 2.69 6.17
CA ILE A 554 -16.93 3.62 6.55
C ILE A 554 -17.47 3.24 7.95
N GLY A 555 -18.44 4.01 8.46
CA GLY A 555 -19.17 3.66 9.69
C GLY A 555 -19.01 4.69 10.80
N LEU A 556 -19.66 4.43 11.93
CA LEU A 556 -19.69 5.33 13.10
C LEU A 556 -20.09 6.78 12.76
N GLY A 557 -20.93 6.97 11.72
CA GLY A 557 -21.37 8.29 11.24
C GLY A 557 -20.47 8.95 10.19
N TYR A 558 -19.42 8.27 9.71
CA TYR A 558 -18.47 8.81 8.74
C TYR A 558 -18.55 8.07 7.41
N HIS A 559 -18.70 8.83 6.31
CA HIS A 559 -18.78 8.30 4.95
C HIS A 559 -18.03 9.20 3.94
N PRO A 560 -17.17 8.65 3.05
CA PRO A 560 -16.37 9.42 2.09
C PRO A 560 -17.19 10.26 1.10
N GLY A 561 -18.41 9.82 0.80
CA GLY A 561 -19.33 10.48 -0.15
C GLY A 561 -20.14 11.65 0.41
N ILE A 562 -20.14 11.88 1.73
CA ILE A 562 -20.84 13.02 2.36
C ILE A 562 -19.80 14.14 2.50
N ARG A 563 -19.59 14.90 1.41
CA ARG A 563 -18.85 16.16 1.47
C ARG A 563 -19.83 17.31 1.55
N ASP A 564 -20.40 17.53 2.74
CA ASP A 564 -20.88 18.87 3.06
C ASP A 564 -19.65 19.80 3.10
N ASP A 565 -19.79 21.06 2.67
CA ASP A 565 -18.73 22.09 2.68
C ASP A 565 -18.17 22.42 4.09
N THR A 566 -18.60 21.68 5.10
CA THR A 566 -18.12 21.75 6.47
C THR A 566 -16.98 20.74 6.66
N PRO A 567 -15.81 21.12 7.19
CA PRO A 567 -14.72 20.19 7.45
C PRO A 567 -15.09 19.23 8.59
N VAL A 568 -15.77 18.13 8.26
CA VAL A 568 -16.00 17.00 9.16
C VAL A 568 -14.72 16.16 9.20
N PRO A 569 -14.24 15.74 10.39
CA PRO A 569 -13.06 14.89 10.47
C PRO A 569 -13.30 13.55 9.77
N SER A 570 -12.24 12.95 9.25
CA SER A 570 -12.29 11.62 8.66
C SER A 570 -12.45 10.53 9.73
N LEU A 571 -12.99 9.37 9.33
CA LEU A 571 -13.06 8.18 10.19
C LEU A 571 -11.67 7.79 10.73
N GLU A 572 -10.63 7.91 9.89
CA GLU A 572 -9.24 7.59 10.24
C GLU A 572 -8.75 8.46 11.40
N GLU A 573 -8.97 9.78 11.34
CA GLU A 573 -8.58 10.72 12.41
C GLU A 573 -9.28 10.42 13.73
N VAL A 574 -10.58 10.13 13.64
CA VAL A 574 -11.40 9.83 14.81
C VAL A 574 -10.93 8.57 15.51
N LEU A 575 -10.66 7.52 14.74
CA LEU A 575 -10.23 6.24 15.27
C LEU A 575 -8.78 6.26 15.78
N TYR A 576 -7.90 7.12 15.26
CA TYR A 576 -6.60 7.34 15.88
C TYR A 576 -6.73 7.87 17.31
N ILE A 577 -7.60 8.87 17.51
CA ILE A 577 -7.85 9.46 18.83
C ILE A 577 -8.44 8.41 19.77
N GLN A 578 -9.44 7.65 19.33
CA GLN A 578 -10.02 6.57 20.15
C GLN A 578 -8.99 5.48 20.47
N LEU A 579 -8.17 5.06 19.50
CA LEU A 579 -7.12 4.05 19.72
C LEU A 579 -6.11 4.51 20.78
N ALA A 580 -5.66 5.76 20.70
CA ALA A 580 -4.74 6.32 21.68
C ALA A 580 -5.38 6.43 23.08
N ASN A 581 -6.65 6.85 23.15
CA ASN A 581 -7.45 6.90 24.39
C ASN A 581 -7.68 5.51 25.01
N ALA A 582 -7.70 4.47 24.19
CA ALA A 582 -7.73 3.07 24.60
C ALA A 582 -6.36 2.54 25.11
N GLY A 583 -5.33 3.39 25.12
CA GLY A 583 -3.98 3.07 25.56
C GLY A 583 -2.92 3.01 24.45
N GLY A 584 -3.31 3.22 23.18
CA GLY A 584 -2.43 3.12 22.01
C GLY A 584 -1.99 1.69 21.72
N CYS A 585 -1.35 1.45 20.58
CA CYS A 585 -0.83 0.13 20.22
C CYS A 585 0.44 0.25 19.38
N TYR A 586 1.60 0.02 19.98
CA TYR A 586 2.85 -0.06 19.24
C TYR A 586 3.02 -1.44 18.57
N ALA A 587 2.73 -2.51 19.32
CA ALA A 587 2.99 -3.89 18.90
C ALA A 587 1.75 -4.79 18.84
N TRP A 588 0.75 -4.53 19.68
CA TRP A 588 -0.50 -5.29 19.74
C TRP A 588 -1.61 -4.41 20.31
N SER A 589 -2.85 -4.68 19.87
CA SER A 589 -4.03 -3.89 20.23
C SER A 589 -5.12 -4.81 20.76
N ASP A 590 -5.68 -4.49 21.91
CA ASP A 590 -6.96 -5.02 22.43
C ASP A 590 -8.13 -4.09 22.04
N TYR A 591 -7.96 -3.26 21.01
CA TYR A 591 -9.07 -2.51 20.45
C TYR A 591 -9.73 -3.39 19.39
N VAL A 592 -10.91 -3.91 19.69
CA VAL A 592 -11.68 -4.76 18.78
C VAL A 592 -12.84 -3.95 18.20
N VAL A 593 -13.20 -4.23 16.96
CA VAL A 593 -14.36 -3.68 16.30
C VAL A 593 -15.18 -4.80 15.70
N ASP A 594 -16.50 -4.63 15.68
CA ASP A 594 -17.38 -5.42 14.83
C ASP A 594 -17.54 -4.68 13.50
N ALA A 595 -17.22 -5.35 12.41
CA ALA A 595 -17.30 -4.78 11.07
C ALA A 595 -18.23 -5.60 10.17
N PHE A 596 -18.95 -4.91 9.30
CA PHE A 596 -19.85 -5.48 8.29
C PHE A 596 -19.29 -5.17 6.91
N TYR A 597 -19.28 -6.14 6.00
CA TYR A 597 -18.95 -5.86 4.60
C TYR A 597 -20.19 -5.45 3.84
N ASP A 598 -20.26 -4.17 3.45
CA ASP A 598 -21.35 -3.65 2.65
C ASP A 598 -21.12 -3.96 1.18
N GLY A 599 -21.82 -4.99 0.67
CA GLY A 599 -21.76 -5.40 -0.72
C GLY A 599 -22.32 -4.38 -1.72
N ASP A 600 -23.09 -3.39 -1.27
CA ASP A 600 -23.65 -2.35 -2.15
C ASP A 600 -22.66 -1.22 -2.39
N SER A 601 -21.88 -0.85 -1.38
CA SER A 601 -20.84 0.19 -1.50
C SER A 601 -19.44 -0.36 -1.77
N GLY A 602 -19.16 -1.62 -1.43
CA GLY A 602 -17.83 -2.23 -1.50
C GLY A 602 -16.89 -1.78 -0.38
N TYR A 603 -17.44 -1.28 0.74
CA TYR A 603 -16.68 -0.84 1.91
C TYR A 603 -16.93 -1.76 3.12
N TRP A 604 -15.90 -1.88 3.96
CA TRP A 604 -16.10 -2.38 5.32
C TRP A 604 -16.66 -1.25 6.19
N GLU A 605 -17.85 -1.46 6.75
CA GLU A 605 -18.48 -0.58 7.71
C GLU A 605 -18.14 -1.01 9.14
N ILE A 606 -17.64 -0.07 9.95
CA ILE A 606 -17.44 -0.29 11.39
C ILE A 606 -18.76 -0.05 12.11
N ILE A 607 -19.29 -1.11 12.71
CA ILE A 607 -20.61 -1.16 13.34
C ILE A 607 -20.51 -0.88 14.83
N HIS A 608 -19.57 -1.52 15.51
CA HIS A 608 -19.36 -1.37 16.95
C HIS A 608 -17.87 -1.28 17.26
N ALA A 609 -17.50 -0.46 18.25
CA ALA A 609 -16.13 -0.30 18.71
C ALA A 609 -15.98 -0.64 20.19
N ASP A 610 -15.12 -1.62 20.50
CA ASP A 610 -14.74 -2.02 21.85
C ASP A 610 -13.24 -1.74 22.13
N PRO A 611 -12.92 -0.61 22.81
CA PRO A 611 -11.55 -0.21 23.15
C PRO A 611 -10.77 -1.22 24.01
N ARG A 612 -11.46 -2.17 24.66
CA ARG A 612 -10.88 -3.17 25.58
C ARG A 612 -11.25 -4.61 25.18
N GLY A 613 -11.65 -4.81 23.93
CA GLY A 613 -12.05 -6.10 23.42
C GLY A 613 -10.91 -7.12 23.37
N ASN A 614 -11.30 -8.39 23.33
CA ASN A 614 -10.36 -9.50 23.27
C ASN A 614 -9.87 -9.72 21.84
N ASN A 615 -8.66 -9.28 21.51
CA ASN A 615 -8.09 -9.43 20.16
C ASN A 615 -7.91 -10.90 19.71
N LYS A 616 -7.94 -11.87 20.61
CA LYS A 616 -7.92 -13.30 20.26
C LYS A 616 -9.18 -13.75 19.53
N GLU A 617 -10.24 -12.96 19.58
CA GLU A 617 -11.46 -13.17 18.81
C GLU A 617 -11.36 -12.62 17.40
N ALA A 618 -10.41 -11.73 17.10
CA ALA A 618 -10.25 -11.10 15.78
C ALA A 618 -9.55 -12.01 14.76
N ILE A 619 -9.98 -13.27 14.65
CA ILE A 619 -9.39 -14.26 13.75
C ILE A 619 -10.03 -14.24 12.36
N PHE A 620 -9.27 -14.64 11.35
CA PHE A 620 -9.75 -14.67 9.96
C PHE A 620 -10.96 -15.62 9.75
N ASP A 621 -11.14 -16.65 10.58
CA ASP A 621 -12.33 -17.51 10.54
C ASP A 621 -13.62 -16.68 10.64
N ASN A 622 -13.66 -15.64 11.48
CA ASN A 622 -14.85 -14.80 11.63
C ASN A 622 -15.13 -13.99 10.37
N VAL A 623 -14.10 -13.59 9.64
CA VAL A 623 -14.21 -12.86 8.37
C VAL A 623 -14.80 -13.77 7.30
N ILE A 624 -14.27 -15.00 7.20
CA ILE A 624 -14.79 -16.01 6.25
C ILE A 624 -16.23 -16.40 6.62
N GLU A 625 -16.53 -16.67 7.90
CA GLU A 625 -17.89 -16.99 8.36
C GLU A 625 -18.87 -15.84 8.05
N HIS A 626 -18.46 -14.59 8.26
CA HIS A 626 -19.28 -13.41 7.95
C HIS A 626 -19.57 -13.29 6.45
N LEU A 627 -18.54 -13.35 5.60
CA LEU A 627 -18.71 -13.22 4.16
C LEU A 627 -19.50 -14.40 3.56
N ASP A 628 -19.24 -15.63 4.00
CA ASP A 628 -19.98 -16.83 3.59
C ASP A 628 -21.44 -16.79 4.06
N TRP A 629 -21.72 -16.13 5.19
CA TRP A 629 -23.10 -15.86 5.64
C TRP A 629 -23.79 -14.80 4.78
N LEU A 630 -23.08 -13.73 4.39
CA LEU A 630 -23.60 -12.70 3.49
C LEU A 630 -23.97 -13.24 2.12
N LEU A 631 -23.19 -14.17 1.55
CA LEU A 631 -23.54 -14.80 0.28
C LEU A 631 -24.95 -15.39 0.31
N ARG A 632 -25.32 -16.02 1.43
CA ARG A 632 -26.60 -16.71 1.62
C ARG A 632 -27.74 -15.82 2.09
N HIS A 633 -27.46 -14.74 2.82
CA HIS A 633 -28.48 -13.98 3.57
C HIS A 633 -28.47 -12.47 3.34
N ARG A 634 -27.65 -11.92 2.43
CA ARG A 634 -27.52 -10.45 2.24
C ARG A 634 -28.85 -9.72 1.96
N THR A 635 -29.83 -10.39 1.33
CA THR A 635 -31.13 -9.81 0.99
C THR A 635 -32.20 -10.02 2.07
N ALA A 636 -31.87 -10.68 3.18
CA ALA A 636 -32.83 -10.98 4.23
C ALA A 636 -33.17 -9.73 5.07
N PRO A 637 -34.45 -9.35 5.22
CA PRO A 637 -34.86 -8.18 6.00
C PRO A 637 -34.43 -8.23 7.47
N GLU A 638 -34.37 -9.42 8.07
CA GLU A 638 -33.99 -9.63 9.45
C GLU A 638 -32.52 -9.25 9.71
N ALA A 639 -31.65 -9.39 8.71
CA ALA A 639 -30.24 -9.03 8.79
C ALA A 639 -30.06 -7.53 9.05
N ALA A 640 -30.81 -6.69 8.34
CA ALA A 640 -30.77 -5.23 8.51
C ALA A 640 -31.20 -4.82 9.93
N THR A 641 -32.23 -5.47 10.48
CA THR A 641 -32.71 -5.20 11.84
C THR A 641 -31.66 -5.59 12.90
N LEU A 642 -30.96 -6.71 12.71
CA LEU A 642 -29.87 -7.13 13.61
C LEU A 642 -28.68 -6.16 13.53
N LEU A 643 -28.32 -5.73 12.32
CA LEU A 643 -27.24 -4.77 12.10
C LEU A 643 -27.52 -3.42 12.79
N GLU A 644 -28.74 -2.89 12.64
CA GLU A 644 -29.17 -1.65 13.30
C GLU A 644 -29.10 -1.74 14.83
N ARG A 645 -29.45 -2.90 15.41
CA ARG A 645 -29.38 -3.10 16.87
C ARG A 645 -27.96 -3.11 17.41
N LYS A 646 -27.00 -3.61 16.63
CA LYS A 646 -25.59 -3.66 17.01
C LYS A 646 -24.84 -2.36 16.75
N ARG A 647 -25.37 -1.50 15.87
CA ARG A 647 -24.69 -0.29 15.42
C ARG A 647 -24.57 0.72 16.55
N ASP A 648 -23.35 1.16 16.81
CA ASP A 648 -23.07 2.26 17.72
C ASP A 648 -23.65 3.57 17.17
N ALA A 649 -24.00 4.48 18.09
CA ALA A 649 -24.32 5.85 17.72
C ALA A 649 -23.13 6.50 17.00
N PRO A 650 -23.38 7.47 16.09
CA PRO A 650 -22.33 8.24 15.45
C PRO A 650 -21.31 8.78 16.46
N LEU A 651 -20.02 8.57 16.20
CA LEU A 651 -18.96 9.14 17.00
C LEU A 651 -18.89 10.65 16.74
N VAL A 652 -18.90 11.45 17.81
CA VAL A 652 -18.78 12.91 17.72
C VAL A 652 -17.61 13.36 18.59
N LEU A 653 -16.52 13.81 17.96
CA LEU A 653 -15.32 14.24 18.69
C LEU A 653 -15.43 15.66 19.27
N SER A 654 -15.93 16.63 18.49
CA SER A 654 -16.14 18.01 18.93
C SER A 654 -16.80 18.85 17.83
N ARG A 655 -17.33 20.03 18.19
CA ARG A 655 -17.80 21.03 17.23
C ARG A 655 -16.60 21.72 16.57
N PRO A 656 -16.70 22.13 15.28
CA PRO A 656 -15.66 22.93 14.65
C PRO A 656 -15.43 24.23 15.43
N PRO A 657 -14.19 24.77 15.43
CA PRO A 657 -13.89 26.01 16.14
C PRO A 657 -14.78 27.14 15.64
N SER A 658 -15.38 27.90 16.56
CA SER A 658 -16.31 28.99 16.23
C SER A 658 -15.62 30.16 15.50
N SER A 659 -14.32 30.35 15.73
CA SER A 659 -13.55 31.45 15.19
C SER A 659 -12.82 31.09 13.90
N GLU A 660 -13.00 31.93 12.88
CA GLU A 660 -12.30 31.85 11.59
C GLU A 660 -10.77 31.91 11.76
N ALA A 661 -10.25 32.75 12.67
CA ALA A 661 -8.81 32.83 12.97
C ALA A 661 -8.25 31.50 13.51
N THR A 662 -9.00 30.81 14.39
CA THR A 662 -8.62 29.48 14.89
C THR A 662 -8.64 28.44 13.75
N GLN A 663 -9.64 28.51 12.86
CA GLN A 663 -9.72 27.64 11.69
C GLN A 663 -8.54 27.85 10.72
N GLN A 664 -8.18 29.11 10.43
CA GLN A 664 -7.03 29.45 9.59
C GLN A 664 -5.71 28.94 10.21
N THR A 665 -5.53 29.14 11.51
CA THR A 665 -4.36 28.64 12.26
C THR A 665 -4.25 27.12 12.19
N SER A 666 -5.38 26.42 12.34
CA SER A 666 -5.45 24.97 12.24
C SER A 666 -5.04 24.48 10.84
N ARG A 667 -5.55 25.12 9.78
CA ARG A 667 -5.22 24.79 8.37
C ARG A 667 -3.75 25.05 8.04
N HIS A 668 -3.18 26.14 8.54
CA HIS A 668 -1.76 26.49 8.33
C HIS A 668 -0.85 25.39 8.91
N TYR A 669 -1.02 25.07 10.20
CA TYR A 669 -0.19 24.07 10.85
C TYR A 669 -0.40 22.66 10.30
N GLY A 670 -1.61 22.33 9.81
CA GLY A 670 -1.89 21.10 9.06
C GLY A 670 -1.19 21.04 7.69
N THR A 671 -0.98 22.18 7.02
CA THR A 671 -0.28 22.26 5.72
C THR A 671 1.24 22.20 5.89
N VAL A 672 1.80 23.06 6.75
CA VAL A 672 3.25 23.08 7.08
C VAL A 672 3.73 21.72 7.59
N ALA A 673 2.85 20.98 8.24
CA ALA A 673 3.11 19.62 8.68
C ALA A 673 3.52 18.65 7.57
N LYS A 674 2.82 18.72 6.43
CA LYS A 674 3.05 17.88 5.27
C LYS A 674 4.34 18.27 4.55
N GLU A 675 4.61 19.58 4.44
CA GLU A 675 5.84 20.12 3.82
C GLU A 675 7.10 19.70 4.59
N LEU A 676 7.09 19.83 5.92
CA LEU A 676 8.28 19.61 6.76
C LEU A 676 8.55 18.15 7.14
N ALA A 677 7.80 17.19 6.62
CA ALA A 677 7.95 15.77 6.98
C ALA A 677 9.29 15.17 6.49
N ASN A 678 9.84 15.68 5.38
CA ASN A 678 10.98 15.09 4.67
C ASN A 678 12.27 15.95 4.71
N GLU A 679 12.27 17.06 5.46
CA GLU A 679 13.38 18.02 5.43
C GLU A 679 14.27 17.95 6.68
N GLU A 680 15.52 18.40 6.53
CA GLU A 680 16.45 18.48 7.65
C GLU A 680 15.97 19.49 8.70
N ARG A 681 16.03 19.11 9.98
CA ARG A 681 15.58 19.99 11.08
C ARG A 681 16.56 21.13 11.29
N SER A 682 16.06 22.38 11.28
CA SER A 682 16.82 23.60 11.58
C SER A 682 17.41 23.63 12.99
N ASP A 683 18.50 24.38 13.17
CA ASP A 683 19.14 24.56 14.46
C ASP A 683 18.27 25.40 15.40
N LEU A 684 17.55 26.39 14.90
CA LEU A 684 16.46 27.08 15.63
C LEU A 684 15.46 26.10 16.28
N ARG A 685 14.93 25.14 15.50
CA ARG A 685 13.99 24.13 16.03
C ARG A 685 14.63 23.22 17.07
N ARG A 686 15.91 22.89 16.93
CA ARG A 686 16.65 22.08 17.92
C ARG A 686 16.85 22.86 19.22
N PHE A 687 17.20 24.14 19.14
CA PHE A 687 17.36 25.02 20.29
C PHE A 687 16.03 25.22 21.04
N ASN A 688 14.94 25.54 20.33
CA ASN A 688 13.61 25.65 20.95
C ASN A 688 13.20 24.35 21.66
N ASN A 689 13.49 23.19 21.06
CA ASN A 689 13.25 21.91 21.71
C ASN A 689 14.14 21.67 22.94
N TRP A 690 15.39 22.15 22.94
CA TRP A 690 16.28 22.07 24.10
C TRP A 690 15.70 22.87 25.27
N VAL A 691 15.35 24.14 25.04
CA VAL A 691 14.77 25.04 26.07
C VAL A 691 13.53 24.41 26.69
N LYS A 692 12.59 23.95 25.84
CA LYS A 692 11.38 23.26 26.30
C LYS A 692 11.70 22.00 27.12
N SER A 693 12.65 21.19 26.69
CA SER A 693 13.00 19.93 27.39
C SER A 693 13.55 20.20 28.78
N VAL A 694 14.46 21.18 28.91
CA VAL A 694 15.04 21.58 30.19
C VAL A 694 13.97 22.18 31.10
N LEU A 695 13.11 23.07 30.57
CA LEU A 695 12.02 23.69 31.31
C LEU A 695 11.06 22.63 31.88
N LEU A 696 10.52 21.77 31.03
CA LEU A 696 9.55 20.74 31.43
C LEU A 696 10.15 19.74 32.42
N THR A 697 11.38 19.29 32.19
CA THR A 697 12.08 18.34 33.06
C THR A 697 12.35 18.95 34.44
N THR A 698 12.84 20.19 34.48
CA THR A 698 13.13 20.90 35.73
C THR A 698 11.86 21.15 36.54
N MET A 699 10.77 21.54 35.88
CA MET A 699 9.48 21.79 36.53
C MET A 699 8.84 20.49 37.06
N ALA A 700 8.84 19.43 36.25
CA ALA A 700 8.36 18.12 36.69
C ALA A 700 9.15 17.58 37.90
N ALA A 701 10.48 17.72 37.88
CA ALA A 701 11.34 17.30 38.99
C ALA A 701 11.09 18.12 40.26
N ALA A 702 10.88 19.43 40.14
CA ALA A 702 10.56 20.29 41.26
C ALA A 702 9.18 19.96 41.88
N ILE A 703 8.15 19.75 41.07
CA ILE A 703 6.81 19.35 41.54
C ILE A 703 6.87 18.05 42.35
N ARG A 704 7.58 17.03 41.83
CA ARG A 704 7.77 15.74 42.51
C ARG A 704 8.46 15.86 43.87
N ARG A 705 9.34 16.86 44.05
CA ARG A 705 10.03 17.14 45.31
C ARG A 705 9.15 17.91 46.30
N THR A 706 8.36 18.87 45.80
CA THR A 706 7.59 19.79 46.65
C THR A 706 6.26 19.21 47.13
N LEU A 707 5.54 18.47 46.30
CA LEU A 707 4.24 17.89 46.66
C LEU A 707 4.42 16.58 47.44
N LYS A 708 3.91 16.54 48.69
CA LYS A 708 3.90 15.36 49.56
C LYS A 708 2.47 14.85 49.84
N PRO A 709 2.23 13.52 49.91
CA PRO A 709 3.15 12.44 49.53
C PRO A 709 3.50 12.52 48.04
N LEU A 710 4.53 11.78 47.60
CA LEU A 710 5.10 11.86 46.24
C LEU A 710 3.97 11.85 45.19
N ALA A 711 3.65 13.02 44.65
CA ALA A 711 2.46 13.16 43.82
C ALA A 711 2.64 12.40 42.50
N LYS A 712 1.63 11.60 42.12
CA LYS A 712 1.51 11.11 40.74
C LYS A 712 1.42 12.32 39.83
N LEU A 713 2.37 12.47 38.90
CA LEU A 713 2.44 13.64 38.03
C LEU A 713 1.40 13.50 36.91
N HIS A 714 0.23 14.11 37.09
CA HIS A 714 -0.76 14.31 36.03
C HIS A 714 -0.44 15.61 35.29
N VAL A 715 -0.30 15.49 33.97
CA VAL A 715 0.11 16.58 33.09
C VAL A 715 -1.01 16.93 32.13
N LEU A 716 -1.24 18.22 31.94
CA LEU A 716 -2.08 18.77 30.90
C LEU A 716 -1.20 19.48 29.87
N ASP A 717 -1.26 19.07 28.61
CA ASP A 717 -0.57 19.70 27.48
C ASP A 717 -1.62 20.37 26.58
N LEU A 718 -1.75 21.69 26.74
CA LEU A 718 -2.68 22.54 26.00
C LEU A 718 -2.04 23.00 24.69
N CYS A 719 -2.84 23.06 23.64
CA CYS A 719 -2.39 23.41 22.28
C CYS A 719 -1.22 22.50 21.87
N CYS A 720 -1.41 21.19 22.05
CA CYS A 720 -0.34 20.21 21.92
C CYS A 720 0.19 20.05 20.49
N GLY A 721 -0.52 20.65 19.51
CA GLY A 721 -0.29 20.46 18.09
C GLY A 721 -0.19 18.96 17.76
N ARG A 722 0.78 18.62 16.91
CA ARG A 722 1.03 17.26 16.42
C ARG A 722 1.82 16.39 17.41
N GLY A 723 1.74 16.68 18.71
CA GLY A 723 2.45 15.94 19.75
C GLY A 723 3.97 16.07 19.70
N GLY A 724 4.49 17.26 19.39
CA GLY A 724 5.95 17.53 19.33
C GLY A 724 6.68 17.32 20.66
N ASP A 725 5.93 17.32 21.78
CA ASP A 725 6.46 17.15 23.13
C ASP A 725 6.28 15.73 23.69
N LEU A 726 5.70 14.79 22.94
CA LEU A 726 5.51 13.38 23.35
C LEU A 726 6.81 12.69 23.83
N LEU A 727 7.93 12.92 23.15
CA LEU A 727 9.23 12.37 23.58
C LEU A 727 9.71 12.98 24.91
N LYS A 728 9.39 14.26 25.15
CA LYS A 728 9.69 14.93 26.42
C LYS A 728 8.84 14.32 27.53
N TRP A 729 7.56 14.08 27.26
CA TRP A 729 6.66 13.38 28.17
C TRP A 729 7.09 11.93 28.44
N GLN A 730 7.58 11.21 27.43
CA GLN A 730 8.16 9.87 27.59
C GLN A 730 9.35 9.87 28.55
N HIS A 731 10.24 10.86 28.44
CA HIS A 731 11.37 11.03 29.36
C HIS A 731 10.89 11.36 30.78
N ILE A 732 9.92 12.28 30.91
CA ILE A 732 9.38 12.72 32.20
C ILE A 732 8.59 11.61 32.90
N ARG A 733 7.93 10.71 32.15
CA ARG A 733 7.05 9.63 32.63
C ARG A 733 5.92 10.14 33.52
N PRO A 734 4.95 10.88 32.97
CA PRO A 734 3.76 11.28 33.71
C PRO A 734 2.95 10.04 34.12
N ALA A 735 2.22 10.14 35.22
CA ALA A 735 1.25 9.11 35.61
C ALA A 735 -0.01 9.17 34.73
N PHE A 736 -0.31 10.34 34.17
CA PHE A 736 -1.37 10.56 33.19
C PHE A 736 -1.03 11.83 32.38
N LEU A 737 -1.27 11.80 31.08
CA LEU A 737 -1.12 12.94 30.17
C LEU A 737 -2.46 13.25 29.50
N PHE A 738 -2.97 14.46 29.63
CA PHE A 738 -4.09 14.97 28.83
C PHE A 738 -3.52 15.88 27.75
N MET A 739 -3.78 15.58 26.47
CA MET A 739 -3.36 16.38 25.33
C MET A 739 -4.57 16.92 24.58
N THR A 740 -4.56 18.21 24.25
CA THR A 740 -5.64 18.82 23.48
C THR A 740 -5.16 19.93 22.56
N ASP A 741 -5.85 20.07 21.45
CA ASP A 741 -5.65 21.11 20.46
C ASP A 741 -6.99 21.45 19.78
N ALA A 742 -7.08 22.62 19.14
CA ALA A 742 -8.26 23.02 18.40
C ALA A 742 -8.40 22.26 17.06
N SER A 743 -7.28 21.77 16.51
CA SER A 743 -7.23 21.06 15.24
C SER A 743 -7.38 19.54 15.43
N VAL A 744 -8.44 18.95 14.85
CA VAL A 744 -8.62 17.49 14.85
C VAL A 744 -7.44 16.78 14.18
N GLU A 745 -6.96 17.29 13.05
CA GLU A 745 -5.81 16.74 12.32
C GLU A 745 -4.57 16.65 13.22
N CYS A 746 -4.30 17.71 13.99
CA CYS A 746 -3.15 17.76 14.91
C CYS A 746 -3.27 16.75 16.05
N VAL A 747 -4.45 16.67 16.68
CA VAL A 747 -4.70 15.72 17.78
C VAL A 747 -4.64 14.28 17.26
N ALA A 748 -5.21 13.99 16.08
CA ALA A 748 -5.14 12.68 15.46
C ALA A 748 -3.71 12.27 15.13
N GLU A 749 -2.88 13.18 14.60
CA GLU A 749 -1.46 12.91 14.36
C GLU A 749 -0.68 12.68 15.67
N ALA A 750 -0.97 13.45 16.72
CA ALA A 750 -0.39 13.24 18.04
C ALA A 750 -0.76 11.85 18.60
N ALA A 751 -2.03 11.46 18.49
CA ALA A 751 -2.55 10.16 18.88
C ALA A 751 -1.92 9.01 18.08
N ALA A 752 -1.71 9.19 16.78
CA ALA A 752 -1.02 8.24 15.91
C ALA A 752 0.46 8.06 16.31
N ARG A 753 1.17 9.17 16.60
CA ARG A 753 2.57 9.14 17.08
C ARG A 753 2.69 8.45 18.42
N TYR A 754 1.80 8.75 19.37
CA TYR A 754 1.73 8.07 20.66
C TYR A 754 1.50 6.55 20.51
N SER A 755 0.60 6.18 19.59
CA SER A 755 0.27 4.78 19.34
C SER A 755 1.41 4.01 18.67
N THR A 756 2.14 4.62 17.73
CA THR A 756 3.15 3.94 16.90
C THR A 756 4.60 4.09 17.38
N SER A 757 4.85 4.87 18.43
CA SER A 757 6.20 5.06 18.97
C SER A 757 6.52 4.09 20.10
N GLU A 758 7.72 3.52 20.08
CA GLU A 758 8.18 2.63 21.14
C GLU A 758 8.35 3.37 22.47
N GLY A 759 7.75 2.82 23.53
CA GLY A 759 7.85 3.37 24.89
C GLY A 759 6.95 4.56 25.20
N GLN A 760 6.04 4.95 24.29
CA GLN A 760 5.04 5.99 24.54
C GLN A 760 3.70 5.39 25.01
N SER A 761 3.14 4.46 24.23
CA SER A 761 1.88 3.80 24.56
C SER A 761 1.98 2.78 25.69
N VAL A 762 0.84 2.47 26.32
CA VAL A 762 0.78 1.50 27.42
C VAL A 762 0.67 0.04 26.95
N LYS A 763 0.19 -0.20 25.71
CA LYS A 763 0.13 -1.54 25.10
C LYS A 763 1.43 -1.84 24.35
N VAL A 764 2.29 -2.69 24.93
CA VAL A 764 3.61 -3.06 24.41
C VAL A 764 3.81 -4.57 24.44
N ALA A 765 4.61 -5.12 23.52
CA ALA A 765 4.97 -6.54 23.52
C ALA A 765 5.71 -6.94 24.82
N ASN A 766 5.60 -8.22 25.18
CA ASN A 766 6.21 -8.77 26.41
C ASN A 766 7.71 -8.43 26.50
N GLY A 767 8.14 -7.99 27.69
CA GLY A 767 9.54 -7.66 27.99
C GLY A 767 9.97 -6.22 27.65
N LYS A 768 9.13 -5.43 26.96
CA LYS A 768 9.42 -4.01 26.68
C LYS A 768 8.90 -3.08 27.79
N GLN A 769 9.53 -1.91 27.94
CA GLN A 769 9.09 -0.91 28.91
C GLN A 769 7.74 -0.31 28.49
N LYS A 770 6.76 -0.35 29.39
CA LYS A 770 5.48 0.34 29.22
C LYS A 770 5.70 1.85 29.21
N GLY A 771 4.98 2.56 28.35
CA GLY A 771 4.96 4.01 28.32
C GLY A 771 4.08 4.61 29.42
N PHE A 772 3.33 5.66 29.09
CA PHE A 772 2.51 6.40 30.04
C PHE A 772 1.05 6.48 29.56
N PRO A 773 0.04 6.45 30.45
CA PRO A 773 -1.35 6.66 30.06
C PRO A 773 -1.55 8.06 29.50
N ALA A 774 -2.24 8.17 28.36
CA ALA A 774 -2.59 9.44 27.75
C ALA A 774 -4.07 9.49 27.35
N PHE A 775 -4.62 10.71 27.30
CA PHE A 775 -5.94 11.00 26.79
C PHE A 775 -5.86 12.21 25.84
N PHE A 776 -6.52 12.09 24.69
CA PHE A 776 -6.52 13.01 23.58
C PHE A 776 -7.95 13.50 23.35
N ALA A 777 -8.11 14.81 23.29
CA ALA A 777 -9.39 15.47 23.02
C ALA A 777 -9.18 16.67 22.09
N VAL A 778 -10.23 17.04 21.37
CA VAL A 778 -10.20 18.22 20.49
C VAL A 778 -11.00 19.32 21.17
N HIS A 779 -10.31 20.37 21.59
CA HIS A 779 -10.90 21.56 22.19
C HIS A 779 -10.12 22.81 21.81
N ASP A 780 -10.83 23.86 21.43
CA ASP A 780 -10.26 25.22 21.43
C ASP A 780 -10.09 25.70 22.88
N ALA A 781 -8.84 25.86 23.30
CA ALA A 781 -8.49 26.28 24.66
C ALA A 781 -8.92 27.73 24.99
N PHE A 782 -9.23 28.52 23.97
CA PHE A 782 -9.58 29.93 24.05
C PHE A 782 -11.07 30.20 23.80
N ASP A 783 -11.89 29.17 23.64
CA ASP A 783 -13.33 29.26 23.43
C ASP A 783 -14.10 28.54 24.54
N ALA A 784 -14.97 29.28 25.24
CA ALA A 784 -15.82 28.73 26.30
C ALA A 784 -16.82 27.68 25.80
N ALA A 785 -17.21 27.74 24.52
CA ALA A 785 -18.12 26.77 23.91
C ALA A 785 -17.44 25.43 23.58
N SER A 786 -16.11 25.32 23.72
CA SER A 786 -15.37 24.11 23.36
C SER A 786 -15.61 22.94 24.33
N GLY A 787 -16.07 23.21 25.55
CA GLY A 787 -16.25 22.19 26.60
C GLY A 787 -14.94 21.75 27.29
N LEU A 788 -13.81 22.44 27.04
CA LEU A 788 -12.51 22.06 27.61
C LEU A 788 -12.57 21.99 29.14
N ARG A 789 -13.07 23.05 29.78
CA ARG A 789 -13.08 23.18 31.24
C ARG A 789 -13.81 22.01 31.93
N GLU A 790 -14.94 21.59 31.38
CA GLU A 790 -15.73 20.47 31.89
C GLU A 790 -14.93 19.17 31.86
N ASP A 791 -14.23 18.90 30.76
CA ASP A 791 -13.42 17.70 30.59
C ASP A 791 -12.13 17.71 31.43
N LEU A 792 -11.51 18.88 31.60
CA LEU A 792 -10.39 19.04 32.53
C LEU A 792 -10.81 18.76 33.98
N LEU A 793 -11.99 19.19 34.40
CA LEU A 793 -12.50 18.94 35.74
C LEU A 793 -12.86 17.47 35.97
N LYS A 794 -13.34 16.76 34.94
CA LYS A 794 -13.62 15.32 35.02
C LYS A 794 -12.36 14.46 35.12
N ARG A 795 -11.26 14.87 34.47
CA ARG A 795 -10.03 14.05 34.33
C ARG A 795 -8.86 14.50 35.20
N GLY A 796 -8.93 15.72 35.71
CA GLY A 796 -7.97 16.24 36.67
C GLY A 796 -8.11 15.59 38.07
N PRO A 797 -7.44 16.17 39.09
CA PRO A 797 -6.67 17.41 39.03
C PRO A 797 -5.24 17.21 38.51
N PHE A 798 -4.67 18.25 37.90
CA PHE A 798 -3.33 18.23 37.30
C PHE A 798 -2.29 18.88 38.20
N GLN A 799 -1.04 18.43 38.13
CA GLN A 799 0.09 19.03 38.84
C GLN A 799 0.91 19.96 37.93
N LEU A 800 0.92 19.69 36.63
CA LEU A 800 1.65 20.47 35.64
C LEU A 800 0.75 20.73 34.44
N THR A 801 0.59 21.99 34.07
CA THR A 801 -0.05 22.41 32.81
C THR A 801 1.00 23.05 31.93
N SER A 802 1.10 22.63 30.67
CA SER A 802 2.01 23.14 29.65
C SER A 802 1.21 23.81 28.52
N CYS A 803 1.65 24.99 28.05
CA CYS A 803 1.17 25.62 26.83
C CYS A 803 2.36 26.28 26.11
N GLN A 804 2.81 25.69 25.00
CA GLN A 804 4.06 26.06 24.34
C GLN A 804 3.79 26.74 23.01
N PHE A 805 4.21 27.98 22.84
CA PHE A 805 4.06 28.76 21.60
C PHE A 805 2.61 28.84 21.08
N SER A 806 1.62 29.06 21.96
CA SER A 806 0.22 29.15 21.50
C SER A 806 -0.63 30.19 22.23
N MET A 807 -0.21 30.64 23.41
CA MET A 807 -1.02 31.56 24.23
C MET A 807 -1.32 32.91 23.56
N HIS A 808 -0.42 33.38 22.68
CA HIS A 808 -0.60 34.61 21.93
C HIS A 808 -1.77 34.56 20.95
N TYR A 809 -2.17 33.39 20.43
CA TYR A 809 -3.38 33.27 19.61
C TYR A 809 -4.66 33.54 20.44
N GLY A 810 -4.65 33.20 21.73
CA GLY A 810 -5.76 33.48 22.65
C GLY A 810 -5.89 34.96 23.04
N CYS A 811 -4.83 35.76 22.86
CA CYS A 811 -4.81 37.18 23.23
C CYS A 811 -5.63 38.09 22.30
N ARG A 812 -6.38 37.49 21.35
CA ARG A 812 -7.39 38.18 20.53
C ARG A 812 -8.44 38.95 21.35
N SER A 813 -8.77 38.47 22.55
CA SER A 813 -9.71 39.14 23.45
C SER A 813 -9.45 38.79 24.91
N LYS A 814 -9.82 39.70 25.81
CA LYS A 814 -9.72 39.50 27.26
C LYS A 814 -10.61 38.35 27.73
N GLU A 815 -11.76 38.15 27.10
CA GLU A 815 -12.73 37.10 27.41
C GLU A 815 -12.14 35.71 27.13
N SER A 816 -11.48 35.55 25.98
CA SER A 816 -10.80 34.31 25.58
C SER A 816 -9.73 33.94 26.60
N MET A 817 -8.89 34.91 26.99
CA MET A 817 -7.84 34.70 27.98
C MET A 817 -8.37 34.47 29.40
N ARG A 818 -9.47 35.14 29.78
CA ARG A 818 -10.14 34.91 31.07
C ARG A 818 -10.65 33.48 31.18
N TYR A 819 -11.28 32.96 30.13
CA TYR A 819 -11.72 31.56 30.07
C TYR A 819 -10.53 30.60 30.18
N PHE A 820 -9.49 30.81 29.36
CA PHE A 820 -8.27 29.99 29.34
C PHE A 820 -7.60 29.91 30.72
N VAL A 821 -7.32 31.07 31.35
CA VAL A 821 -6.72 31.14 32.68
C VAL A 821 -7.61 30.48 33.73
N LYS A 822 -8.93 30.68 33.66
CA LYS A 822 -9.88 30.03 34.56
C LYS A 822 -9.87 28.50 34.42
N ALA A 823 -9.85 27.97 33.20
CA ALA A 823 -9.82 26.52 32.97
C ALA A 823 -8.54 25.88 33.52
N ILE A 824 -7.39 26.54 33.35
CA ILE A 824 -6.10 26.12 33.94
C ILE A 824 -6.17 26.19 35.46
N ALA A 825 -6.56 27.34 36.00
CA ALA A 825 -6.59 27.56 37.44
C ALA A 825 -7.54 26.57 38.14
N ASP A 826 -8.72 26.30 37.58
CA ASP A 826 -9.69 25.38 38.17
C ASP A 826 -9.20 23.91 38.16
N SER A 827 -8.42 23.52 37.15
CA SER A 827 -7.95 22.13 36.97
C SER A 827 -6.60 21.82 37.66
N LEU A 828 -5.82 22.85 38.00
CA LEU A 828 -4.50 22.71 38.63
C LEU A 828 -4.63 22.50 40.16
N VAL A 829 -3.81 21.64 40.77
CA VAL A 829 -3.75 21.53 42.25
C VAL A 829 -3.05 22.73 42.89
N PRO A 830 -3.29 23.02 44.18
CA PRO A 830 -2.44 23.95 44.93
C PRO A 830 -0.96 23.52 44.86
N HIS A 831 -0.07 24.48 44.65
CA HIS A 831 1.36 24.31 44.33
C HIS A 831 1.66 23.58 43.01
N GLY A 832 0.63 23.28 42.20
CA GLY A 832 0.81 22.90 40.80
C GLY A 832 1.32 24.07 39.98
N ARG A 833 1.92 23.78 38.83
CA ARG A 833 2.55 24.80 37.97
C ARG A 833 1.92 24.87 36.60
N PHE A 834 1.75 26.09 36.12
CA PHE A 834 1.44 26.39 34.73
C PHE A 834 2.69 26.95 34.06
N VAL A 835 3.17 26.25 33.02
CA VAL A 835 4.42 26.55 32.31
C VAL A 835 4.13 26.81 30.85
N GLY A 836 4.86 27.74 30.25
CA GLY A 836 4.66 28.02 28.84
C GLY A 836 5.73 28.88 28.21
N THR A 837 5.64 28.99 26.89
CA THR A 837 6.46 29.87 26.07
C THR A 837 5.57 30.72 25.19
N THR A 838 5.90 31.99 25.04
CA THR A 838 5.13 32.94 24.25
C THR A 838 6.01 34.07 23.74
N VAL A 839 5.47 34.94 22.89
CA VAL A 839 6.14 36.15 22.43
C VAL A 839 6.27 37.18 23.54
N SER A 840 7.32 37.99 23.45
CA SER A 840 7.68 39.04 24.40
C SER A 840 7.14 40.40 23.93
N ASP A 841 6.18 40.97 24.66
CA ASP A 841 5.68 42.33 24.38
C ASP A 841 6.79 43.38 24.41
N VAL A 842 7.66 43.35 25.42
CA VAL A 842 8.83 44.24 25.53
C VAL A 842 9.69 44.22 24.25
N GLU A 843 10.01 43.04 23.73
CA GLU A 843 10.86 42.90 22.53
C GLU A 843 10.12 43.32 21.26
N LEU A 844 8.84 42.96 21.13
CA LEU A 844 8.00 43.38 20.01
C LEU A 844 7.87 44.90 19.95
N LEU A 845 7.58 45.54 21.09
CA LEU A 845 7.40 46.98 21.20
C LEU A 845 8.71 47.74 21.00
N TYR A 846 9.81 47.25 21.59
CA TYR A 846 11.14 47.83 21.40
C TYR A 846 11.53 47.85 19.93
N ARG A 847 11.41 46.71 19.23
CA ARG A 847 11.76 46.60 17.80
C ARG A 847 10.79 47.37 16.91
N ALA A 848 9.50 47.41 17.24
CA ALA A 848 8.52 48.23 16.52
C ALA A 848 8.81 49.74 16.65
N LYS A 849 9.29 50.17 17.82
CA LYS A 849 9.71 51.56 18.06
C LYS A 849 10.97 51.92 17.29
N GLU A 850 11.94 51.01 17.24
CA GLU A 850 13.23 51.24 16.58
C GLU A 850 13.15 51.16 15.06
N HIS A 851 12.42 50.18 14.52
CA HIS A 851 12.42 49.84 13.10
C HIS A 851 11.10 50.15 12.37
N GLY A 852 10.04 50.52 13.10
CA GLY A 852 8.73 50.85 12.54
C GLY A 852 7.75 49.68 12.55
N ALA A 853 6.70 49.78 11.72
CA ALA A 853 5.59 48.82 11.71
C ALA A 853 5.96 47.42 11.19
N GLU A 854 7.09 47.29 10.50
CA GLU A 854 7.59 46.03 9.94
C GLU A 854 9.08 45.87 10.26
N PHE A 855 9.46 44.71 10.80
CA PHE A 855 10.84 44.39 11.13
C PHE A 855 11.10 42.87 11.07
N GLY A 856 12.35 42.49 10.86
CA GLY A 856 12.71 41.08 10.70
C GLY A 856 14.09 40.89 10.10
N ASN A 857 14.40 39.64 9.77
CA ASN A 857 15.57 39.21 9.04
C ASN A 857 15.22 38.02 8.12
N ASP A 858 16.21 37.29 7.63
CA ASP A 858 16.06 36.10 6.79
C ASP A 858 15.41 34.90 7.50
N VAL A 859 15.30 34.93 8.83
CA VAL A 859 14.72 33.86 9.67
C VAL A 859 13.34 34.21 10.18
N TYR A 860 13.04 35.48 10.49
CA TYR A 860 11.72 35.89 11.00
C TYR A 860 11.27 37.24 10.46
N GLY A 861 9.96 37.48 10.44
CA GLY A 861 9.34 38.76 10.11
C GLY A 861 8.13 39.05 10.97
N VAL A 862 7.99 40.31 11.39
CA VAL A 862 6.85 40.82 12.16
C VAL A 862 6.32 42.06 11.46
N ARG A 863 5.00 42.11 11.25
CA ARG A 863 4.32 43.24 10.61
C ARG A 863 3.05 43.62 11.34
N PHE A 864 2.99 44.84 11.84
CA PHE A 864 1.80 45.43 12.43
C PHE A 864 0.94 46.09 11.34
N GLY A 865 -0.37 45.82 11.35
CA GLY A 865 -1.32 46.57 10.53
C GLY A 865 -1.39 48.05 10.95
N ALA A 866 -1.85 48.93 10.07
CA ALA A 866 -1.87 50.37 10.32
C ALA A 866 -2.60 50.75 11.62
N GLU A 867 -3.76 50.15 11.89
CA GLU A 867 -4.54 50.37 13.11
C GLU A 867 -3.80 49.87 14.37
N ALA A 868 -3.24 48.67 14.30
CA ALA A 868 -2.47 48.08 15.41
C ALA A 868 -1.23 48.91 15.73
N PHE A 869 -0.50 49.38 14.71
CA PHE A 869 0.67 50.22 14.91
C PHE A 869 0.31 51.60 15.47
N ALA A 870 -0.79 52.21 15.01
CA ALA A 870 -1.31 53.45 15.59
C ALA A 870 -1.69 53.28 17.08
N GLN A 871 -2.25 52.11 17.44
CA GLN A 871 -2.52 51.78 18.83
C GLN A 871 -1.22 51.71 19.66
N LEU A 872 -0.15 51.08 19.14
CA LEU A 872 1.15 51.06 19.81
C LEU A 872 1.75 52.46 19.99
N GLN A 873 1.62 53.33 18.97
CA GLN A 873 2.06 54.72 19.05
C GLN A 873 1.29 55.52 20.10
N SER A 874 -0.03 55.32 20.19
CA SER A 874 -0.86 55.97 21.21
C SER A 874 -0.50 55.53 22.64
N ALA A 875 -0.04 54.29 22.79
CA ALA A 875 0.49 53.73 24.03
C ALA A 875 1.96 54.11 24.29
N ASN A 876 2.57 54.94 23.43
CA ASN A 876 3.99 55.31 23.47
C ASN A 876 4.96 54.11 23.49
N PHE A 877 4.53 52.96 22.95
CA PHE A 877 5.26 51.69 23.04
C PHE A 877 5.60 51.28 24.49
N GLU A 878 4.74 51.63 25.45
CA GLU A 878 4.87 51.21 26.85
C GLU A 878 4.05 49.93 27.11
N PRO A 879 4.68 48.83 27.56
CA PRO A 879 3.97 47.56 27.83
C PRO A 879 2.78 47.69 28.79
N ALA A 880 2.92 48.53 29.82
CA ALA A 880 1.89 48.74 30.85
C ALA A 880 0.60 49.39 30.31
N ALA A 881 0.65 50.06 29.16
CA ALA A 881 -0.49 50.70 28.52
C ALA A 881 -1.22 49.79 27.51
N LEU A 882 -0.72 48.57 27.28
CA LEU A 882 -1.31 47.64 26.32
C LEU A 882 -2.60 47.00 26.84
N SER A 883 -3.52 46.75 25.91
CA SER A 883 -4.72 45.94 26.11
C SER A 883 -4.69 44.70 25.22
N PHE A 884 -5.53 43.71 25.54
CA PHE A 884 -5.69 42.52 24.69
C PHE A 884 -6.26 42.90 23.32
N GLY A 885 -5.94 42.12 22.29
CA GLY A 885 -6.53 42.26 20.96
C GLY A 885 -5.71 43.07 19.95
N VAL A 886 -4.41 43.29 20.18
CA VAL A 886 -3.51 43.97 19.20
C VAL A 886 -2.90 42.93 18.24
N PRO A 887 -3.32 42.85 16.96
CA PRO A 887 -2.83 41.84 16.03
C PRO A 887 -1.51 42.25 15.36
N TYR A 888 -0.69 41.26 15.03
CA TYR A 888 0.43 41.39 14.09
C TYR A 888 0.55 40.14 13.21
N THR A 889 1.12 40.29 12.03
CA THR A 889 1.47 39.16 11.16
C THR A 889 2.87 38.68 11.51
N ALA A 890 3.04 37.37 11.67
CA ALA A 890 4.30 36.72 12.01
C ALA A 890 4.71 35.71 10.93
N THR A 891 5.99 35.72 10.59
CA THR A 891 6.66 34.71 9.78
C THR A 891 7.89 34.25 10.52
N VAL A 892 8.08 32.94 10.68
CA VAL A 892 9.20 32.34 11.40
C VAL A 892 9.65 31.08 10.66
N GLU A 893 10.77 31.21 9.99
CA GLU A 893 11.41 30.19 9.18
C GLU A 893 10.39 29.55 8.23
N ARG A 894 10.25 28.22 8.27
CA ARG A 894 9.22 27.47 7.55
C ARG A 894 8.04 27.08 8.44
N SER A 895 8.14 27.32 9.75
CA SER A 895 7.18 26.84 10.74
C SER A 895 5.94 27.72 10.81
N VAL A 896 6.11 29.03 10.63
CA VAL A 896 5.05 30.04 10.66
C VAL A 896 5.18 30.89 9.40
N LYS A 897 4.12 31.01 8.60
CA LYS A 897 4.12 31.80 7.35
C LYS A 897 2.90 32.71 7.35
N ASP A 898 3.13 34.01 7.47
CA ASP A 898 2.10 35.07 7.43
C ASP A 898 0.89 34.82 8.35
N MET A 899 1.15 34.35 9.57
CA MET A 899 0.11 34.04 10.54
C MET A 899 -0.26 35.26 11.38
N THR A 900 -1.55 35.46 11.64
CA THR A 900 -1.99 36.48 12.60
C THR A 900 -1.79 35.98 14.03
N GLU A 901 -0.95 36.68 14.77
CA GLU A 901 -0.71 36.53 16.19
C GLU A 901 -1.17 37.81 16.92
N TYR A 902 -1.24 37.77 18.25
CA TYR A 902 -1.61 38.94 19.05
C TYR A 902 -0.54 39.23 20.08
N VAL A 903 -0.28 40.52 20.30
CA VAL A 903 0.62 40.97 21.37
C VAL A 903 0.06 40.44 22.70
N VAL A 904 0.93 39.91 23.55
CA VAL A 904 0.57 39.45 24.89
C VAL A 904 0.81 40.58 25.86
N PRO A 905 -0.22 41.32 26.30
CA PRO A 905 -0.04 42.40 27.29
C PRO A 905 0.34 41.76 28.63
N TRP A 906 1.64 41.70 28.92
CA TRP A 906 2.15 40.78 29.95
C TRP A 906 1.68 41.14 31.35
N ASP A 907 1.74 42.42 31.71
CA ASP A 907 1.25 42.90 33.01
C ASP A 907 -0.23 42.60 33.21
N ALA A 908 -1.04 42.82 32.17
CA ALA A 908 -2.47 42.50 32.20
C ALA A 908 -2.73 40.99 32.31
N PHE A 909 -1.89 40.17 31.67
CA PHE A 909 -1.96 38.72 31.76
C PHE A 909 -1.54 38.19 33.14
N VAL A 910 -0.46 38.73 33.73
CA VAL A 910 -0.03 38.40 35.10
C VAL A 910 -1.11 38.81 36.11
N ALA A 911 -1.72 39.99 35.95
CA ALA A 911 -2.84 40.43 36.79
C ALA A 911 -4.03 39.47 36.68
N LEU A 912 -4.41 39.07 35.46
CA LEU A 912 -5.48 38.09 35.23
C LEU A 912 -5.17 36.72 35.86
N CYS A 913 -3.92 36.26 35.79
CA CYS A 913 -3.48 35.04 36.47
C CYS A 913 -3.61 35.17 38.00
N ALA A 914 -3.23 36.32 38.56
CA ALA A 914 -3.32 36.59 39.99
C ALA A 914 -4.78 36.59 40.50
N GLU A 915 -5.74 37.12 39.71
CA GLU A 915 -7.19 37.03 39.99
C GLU A 915 -7.65 35.58 40.17
N HIS A 916 -7.00 34.64 39.48
CA HIS A 916 -7.26 33.21 39.52
C HIS A 916 -6.26 32.42 40.38
N GLN A 917 -5.60 33.06 41.36
CA GLN A 917 -4.67 32.44 42.33
C GLN A 917 -3.40 31.84 41.71
N LEU A 918 -3.04 32.23 40.48
CA LEU A 918 -1.80 31.85 39.83
C LEU A 918 -0.76 32.96 40.02
N LYS A 919 0.32 32.66 40.75
CA LYS A 919 1.40 33.61 41.03
C LYS A 919 2.58 33.35 40.09
N LEU A 920 3.09 34.39 39.42
CA LEU A 920 4.32 34.28 38.63
C LEU A 920 5.51 33.94 39.53
N VAL A 921 6.27 32.90 39.17
CA VAL A 921 7.46 32.44 39.91
C VAL A 921 8.73 32.42 39.07
N LEU A 922 8.61 32.35 37.75
CA LEU A 922 9.72 32.46 36.81
C LEU A 922 9.25 33.19 35.56
N GLU A 923 10.06 34.14 35.11
CA GLU A 923 9.98 34.78 33.80
C GLU A 923 11.41 34.91 33.31
N ASP A 924 11.67 34.51 32.07
CA ASP A 924 13.00 34.62 31.48
C ASP A 924 12.94 34.70 29.94
N ASN A 925 14.01 35.21 29.34
CA ASN A 925 14.24 35.10 27.90
C ASN A 925 15.02 33.82 27.58
N PHE A 926 14.86 33.32 26.36
CA PHE A 926 15.40 32.02 25.95
C PHE A 926 16.94 31.95 25.99
N ILE A 927 17.62 33.03 25.61
CA ILE A 927 19.09 33.08 25.55
C ILE A 927 19.68 33.07 26.95
N HIS A 928 19.12 33.89 27.85
CA HIS A 928 19.54 33.93 29.24
C HIS A 928 19.24 32.60 29.94
N TYR A 929 18.05 32.03 29.75
CA TYR A 929 17.71 30.71 30.31
C TYR A 929 18.64 29.60 29.81
N TYR A 930 19.00 29.60 28.53
CA TYR A 930 19.99 28.67 27.99
C TYR A 930 21.34 28.85 28.68
N GLY A 931 21.83 30.09 28.80
CA GLY A 931 23.09 30.40 29.50
C GLY A 931 23.11 29.90 30.95
N GLN A 932 22.00 30.02 31.67
CA GLN A 932 21.87 29.55 33.05
C GLN A 932 21.85 28.02 33.17
N HIS A 933 21.26 27.34 32.19
CA HIS A 933 20.97 25.91 32.29
C HIS A 933 21.93 25.00 31.50
N LYS A 934 22.70 25.52 30.54
CA LYS A 934 23.56 24.70 29.66
C LYS A 934 24.55 23.80 30.42
N ASP A 935 25.04 24.30 31.56
CA ASP A 935 26.06 23.61 32.37
C ASP A 935 25.47 22.80 33.54
N THR A 936 24.16 22.86 33.73
CA THR A 936 23.44 22.02 34.72
C THR A 936 23.39 20.57 34.26
N GLU A 937 23.15 19.65 35.21
CA GLU A 937 23.02 18.22 34.89
C GLU A 937 21.92 17.95 33.84
N ALA A 938 20.77 18.61 33.98
CA ALA A 938 19.67 18.52 33.04
C ALA A 938 20.06 19.08 31.65
N GLY A 939 20.73 20.23 31.60
CA GLY A 939 21.19 20.82 30.35
C GLY A 939 22.22 19.96 29.61
N LYS A 940 23.24 19.46 30.33
CA LYS A 940 24.26 18.55 29.78
C LYS A 940 23.67 17.25 29.26
N ALA A 941 22.70 16.67 29.99
CA ALA A 941 22.00 15.46 29.55
C ALA A 941 21.25 15.68 28.22
N MET A 942 20.54 16.81 28.08
CA MET A 942 19.83 17.16 26.85
C MET A 942 20.78 17.44 25.68
N THR A 943 21.89 18.13 25.92
CA THR A 943 22.91 18.42 24.90
C THR A 943 23.58 17.14 24.41
N LEU A 944 23.88 16.19 25.30
CA LEU A 944 24.43 14.88 24.93
C LEU A 944 23.44 14.06 24.08
N GLU A 945 22.15 14.09 24.41
CA GLU A 945 21.12 13.40 23.64
C GLU A 945 20.97 13.99 22.22
N GLN A 946 21.12 15.31 22.08
CA GLN A 946 21.14 15.98 20.77
C GLN A 946 22.39 15.61 19.95
N ARG A 947 23.57 15.45 20.59
CA ARG A 947 24.82 15.04 19.92
C ARG A 947 24.76 13.61 19.38
N ARG A 948 24.18 12.66 20.14
CA ARG A 948 24.04 11.26 19.70
C ARG A 948 23.23 11.10 18.41
N LYS A 949 22.37 12.08 18.08
CA LYS A 949 21.58 12.11 16.84
C LYS A 949 22.34 12.71 15.64
N ARG A 950 23.50 13.34 15.83
CA ARG A 950 24.26 14.04 14.77
C ARG A 950 25.24 13.16 13.98
N HIS A 951 25.52 11.92 14.38
CA HIS A 951 26.54 11.06 13.71
C HIS A 951 27.87 11.79 13.40
N ASN A 952 28.24 12.82 14.17
CA ASN A 952 29.41 13.65 13.93
C ASN A 952 30.13 13.98 15.24
N ASP A 953 31.45 13.77 15.21
CA ASP A 953 32.42 13.92 16.31
C ASP A 953 33.02 15.34 16.35
N GLY A 954 32.18 16.37 16.13
CA GLY A 954 32.62 17.76 16.00
C GLY A 954 32.67 18.55 17.32
N ASP A 955 33.60 19.52 17.38
CA ASP A 955 33.86 20.39 18.53
C ASP A 955 32.65 21.18 19.05
N VAL A 956 32.72 21.54 20.33
CA VAL A 956 31.65 22.21 21.09
C VAL A 956 31.55 23.69 20.69
N VAL A 957 30.50 24.06 19.95
CA VAL A 957 30.09 25.47 19.79
C VAL A 957 29.23 25.88 21.01
N ASP A 958 29.56 26.99 21.67
CA ASP A 958 28.93 27.45 22.93
C ASP A 958 27.44 27.82 22.78
N CYS A 959 27.02 28.29 21.60
CA CYS A 959 25.62 28.47 21.20
C CYS A 959 25.47 28.08 19.72
N PRO A 960 24.62 27.09 19.37
CA PRO A 960 24.53 26.58 18.01
C PRO A 960 23.77 27.50 17.03
N LEU A 961 23.41 28.72 17.44
CA LEU A 961 22.56 29.63 16.67
C LEU A 961 23.36 30.75 16.01
N SER A 962 23.06 31.03 14.75
CA SER A 962 23.52 32.22 14.01
C SER A 962 22.95 33.52 14.62
N PRO A 963 23.53 34.70 14.32
CA PRO A 963 22.98 35.98 14.77
C PRO A 963 21.52 36.20 14.37
N SER A 964 21.14 35.80 13.15
CA SER A 964 19.75 35.89 12.67
C SER A 964 18.80 35.02 13.48
N GLU A 965 19.20 33.78 13.80
CA GLU A 965 18.41 32.87 14.63
C GLU A 965 18.36 33.33 16.09
N GLN A 966 19.44 33.90 16.63
CA GLN A 966 19.44 34.49 17.98
C GLN A 966 18.46 35.66 18.07
N ALA A 967 18.41 36.52 17.04
CA ALA A 967 17.44 37.60 16.96
C ALA A 967 15.99 37.07 16.93
N ALA A 968 15.73 35.98 16.19
CA ALA A 968 14.42 35.32 16.17
C ALA A 968 14.05 34.73 17.54
N VAL A 969 14.98 34.00 18.19
CA VAL A 969 14.79 33.44 19.54
C VAL A 969 14.55 34.53 20.58
N GLY A 970 15.18 35.69 20.42
CA GLY A 970 15.02 36.84 21.31
C GLY A 970 13.58 37.37 21.37
N LEU A 971 12.72 37.08 20.40
CA LEU A 971 11.30 37.44 20.46
C LEU A 971 10.52 36.65 21.52
N TYR A 972 11.05 35.52 21.99
CA TYR A 972 10.32 34.61 22.87
C TYR A 972 10.74 34.75 24.33
N ARG A 973 9.75 34.60 25.21
CA ARG A 973 9.90 34.44 26.65
C ARG A 973 9.33 33.11 27.11
N LEU A 974 9.83 32.65 28.24
CA LEU A 974 9.27 31.53 28.99
C LEU A 974 8.78 31.98 30.35
N PHE A 975 7.81 31.25 30.89
CA PHE A 975 7.23 31.59 32.17
C PHE A 975 6.79 30.36 32.97
N VAL A 976 6.68 30.57 34.28
CA VAL A 976 6.09 29.62 35.22
C VAL A 976 5.23 30.36 36.22
N PHE A 977 3.96 29.96 36.32
CA PHE A 977 3.07 30.34 37.41
C PHE A 977 2.89 29.17 38.38
N GLU A 978 2.76 29.45 39.66
CA GLU A 978 2.42 28.49 40.70
C GLU A 978 1.03 28.80 41.29
N LYS A 979 0.18 27.78 41.41
CA LYS A 979 -1.14 27.95 42.04
C LYS A 979 -1.00 28.08 43.56
N THR A 980 -1.47 29.20 44.09
CA THR A 980 -1.48 29.46 45.53
C THR A 980 -2.63 28.73 46.23
N LYS A 981 -2.50 28.48 47.54
CA LYS A 981 -3.62 27.97 48.34
C LYS A 981 -4.65 29.08 48.53
N ALA A 982 -5.93 28.76 48.36
CA ALA A 982 -7.01 29.65 48.73
C ALA A 982 -6.86 30.04 50.21
N LYS A 983 -6.94 31.35 50.52
CA LYS A 983 -7.07 31.80 51.91
C LYS A 983 -8.36 31.19 52.46
N GLN A 984 -8.28 30.34 53.47
CA GLN A 984 -9.45 30.00 54.27
C GLN A 984 -9.97 31.30 54.88
N CYS A 985 -11.08 31.83 54.36
CA CYS A 985 -11.87 32.78 55.13
C CYS A 985 -12.35 32.03 56.37
N SER A 986 -11.78 32.38 57.52
CA SER A 986 -12.27 31.98 58.83
C SER A 986 -13.66 32.56 59.04
N PHE A 987 -14.69 31.90 58.51
CA PHE A 987 -16.05 32.07 59.03
C PHE A 987 -16.21 31.15 60.22
N GLY A 988 -16.69 31.75 61.30
CA GLY A 988 -16.70 31.19 62.65
C GLY A 988 -17.39 29.84 62.76
N THR A 989 -16.88 29.08 63.71
CA THR A 989 -17.48 27.91 64.33
C THR A 989 -18.92 28.14 64.79
N ALA A 990 -19.88 27.47 64.15
CA ALA A 990 -21.18 27.00 64.64
C ALA A 990 -21.87 26.35 63.42
N GLU A 991 -22.35 25.12 63.35
CA GLU A 991 -22.75 24.11 64.32
C GLU A 991 -22.45 22.72 63.71
N ARG A 992 -22.03 21.77 64.55
CA ARG A 992 -22.16 20.33 64.25
C ARG A 992 -23.64 19.96 64.36
N LYS A 993 -24.27 19.51 63.28
CA LYS A 993 -25.37 18.56 63.36
C LYS A 993 -25.14 17.37 62.45
N GLN A 994 -25.21 16.21 63.08
CA GLN A 994 -25.18 14.87 62.52
C GLN A 994 -26.32 14.66 61.53
N GLY A 995 -26.06 13.91 60.47
CA GLY A 995 -27.07 13.34 59.58
C GLY A 995 -26.49 12.15 58.82
N ARG A 996 -26.84 10.94 59.28
CA ARG A 996 -26.72 9.66 58.56
C ARG A 996 -27.55 9.68 57.27
N TYR A 997 -27.25 8.74 56.35
CA TYR A 997 -28.07 7.97 55.40
C TYR A 997 -27.22 7.76 54.13
N SER A 998 -26.58 6.60 53.87
CA SER A 998 -27.12 5.40 53.20
C SER A 998 -28.00 5.72 51.98
N ASP A 999 -27.42 5.69 50.78
CA ASP A 999 -27.55 4.61 49.79
C ASP A 999 -26.41 4.69 48.75
#